data_AF-A0A9P9SHW7-F1
#
_entry.id   AF-A0A9P9SHW7-F1
#
_cell.length_a   1.000
_cell.length_b   1.000
_cell.length_c   1.000
_cell.angle_alpha   90.00
_cell.angle_beta   90.00
_cell.angle_gamma   90.00
#
_symmetry.space_group_name_H-M   'P 1'
#
loop_
_entity.id
_entity.type
_entity.pdbx_description
1 polymer ?
#
loop_
_entity_poly.entity_id
_entity_poly.type
_entity_poly.pdbx_seq_one_letter_code
_entity_poly.pdbx_strand_id
1 'polypeptide(L)'
;MVPKAPSREALTLLKHSIRPSIAIRTQAPCRLLSSVTSATLRPQIQSNPTRQPSRNAATFTHSHHAEAVSIIPTAVDTSSADFKDNKRQMEEVTENLVNLHTKIAQGGTQKARDKHVQRGKMLVRDRITALIDPGTPFLELSQMAGFDMYPGEDVPAGGIVTGIGTVNGVQCMIVANDATVKGGTYYPVTVKKHLRAQTIAQENRLPCIYLVDSGGANLPNQADVFPDVNHFGRIFYNQARMSSMGIPQLSVVMGPCTAGGAYVPSMSDENIIVEKQGHIFLAGPPLVKAATGEVVSAEDLGGGKLHSEISGVTDYLAVDDAHALVLARRSVGNLNWHRNQTVAPQATFEEPLYDPQELSGIVGTNLRRQIPIHEVIARIVDGSSFSEFKPLYGSTLVTGFAKIYGHPVGIVANNGILFSESSLKGAHFVQLCGKRHIPLIFLQNISGFMVGQDAEKGGIAKNGAKLVTAVSCVDVPKFTVVVGSSAGAGNYGMCGRAYSPRLLFTWPNAKTSVMGAEQLSSVMEAVGKQADPALKARIEHESEATFGSARLWDDGIIPPEHTRRVLGMGLQMACGGQNKGVEKESTWDSIKDVASKVAKQLVAQYATIDDKGVHVLGGYPGILYPPYYWWQAGAMFGTLLDYWHYTGDDQYNDMIREGMIHQFGEHLDLMPSNQSKNEGNDDQVFWAFTMIAAAEYKFPDPPDDKPGWLAMTQSVFNQFVTRYNKEVADGICGGGMRWQIYQWLQGWTYKNTASNGGLFHLGARLAMYTKNDTYAKWAEKAFDWMSESPILPGDGQVYDGTAITTNPPCKDADQTPWTYNYGIMIAGAAYMYNYTNGAEKWRVALTNFINKTERFYPEQFNGVMYEICEPKELCDADQESFKAYLARWLAVSIQMAPFTHDMILPRLKHSAVAAAQTCEGPSQHNGGNHQCGMRWYQTGFDGKGGVGPQMTALNIISVLNVDRVPPPYSSNTGGTSQGNPGLGIGNDQDRLPVFEKDITTADKAGAAIITIMMVALTAGGAWFMIF
;
A
#
# COMPACT_ATOMS: atom_id res chain seq x y z
N MET A 1 29.46 -59.22 -19.71
CA MET A 1 30.80 -58.64 -19.96
C MET A 1 30.76 -57.18 -19.54
N VAL A 2 31.51 -56.85 -18.50
CA VAL A 2 31.66 -55.50 -17.92
C VAL A 2 32.82 -54.79 -18.63
N PRO A 3 32.73 -53.49 -18.97
CA PRO A 3 33.91 -52.66 -19.16
C PRO A 3 34.19 -51.83 -17.90
N LYS A 4 35.43 -51.96 -17.41
CA LYS A 4 36.00 -51.32 -16.22
C LYS A 4 36.08 -49.79 -16.34
N ALA A 5 35.92 -49.10 -15.20
CA ALA A 5 36.26 -47.69 -15.02
C ALA A 5 37.79 -47.44 -15.11
N PRO A 6 38.24 -46.27 -15.58
CA PRO A 6 39.66 -45.89 -15.52
C PRO A 6 40.06 -45.37 -14.13
N SER A 7 41.34 -45.58 -13.81
CA SER A 7 41.96 -45.46 -12.48
C SER A 7 42.27 -44.03 -12.05
N ARG A 8 42.46 -43.89 -10.73
CA ARG A 8 42.74 -42.70 -9.92
C ARG A 8 44.03 -41.91 -10.28
N GLU A 9 44.73 -42.26 -11.35
CA GLU A 9 46.01 -41.65 -11.77
C GLU A 9 45.86 -40.63 -12.92
N ALA A 10 44.70 -40.59 -13.61
CA ALA A 10 44.44 -39.59 -14.64
C ALA A 10 44.04 -38.20 -14.09
N LEU A 11 43.66 -38.12 -12.80
CA LEU A 11 43.24 -36.88 -12.14
C LEU A 11 44.40 -36.14 -11.42
N THR A 12 45.59 -36.73 -11.41
CA THR A 12 46.75 -36.25 -10.62
C THR A 12 47.86 -35.61 -11.46
N LEU A 13 47.64 -35.41 -12.78
CA LEU A 13 48.62 -34.83 -13.72
C LEU A 13 48.27 -33.44 -14.27
N LEU A 14 47.38 -32.69 -13.60
CA LEU A 14 47.07 -31.28 -13.92
C LEU A 14 47.31 -30.33 -12.73
N LYS A 15 48.30 -30.65 -11.88
CA LYS A 15 48.87 -29.71 -10.91
C LYS A 15 50.39 -29.67 -11.09
N HIS A 16 50.89 -28.44 -11.30
CA HIS A 16 52.29 -28.01 -11.44
C HIS A 16 52.88 -27.99 -12.86
N SER A 17 52.86 -26.81 -13.50
CA SER A 17 54.03 -25.92 -13.65
C SER A 17 53.89 -25.04 -14.91
N ILE A 18 53.97 -23.71 -14.77
CA ILE A 18 54.91 -22.81 -15.49
C ILE A 18 54.56 -21.33 -15.17
N ARG A 19 55.61 -20.60 -14.82
CA ARG A 19 55.71 -19.20 -14.37
C ARG A 19 55.50 -18.18 -15.52
N PRO A 20 55.21 -16.90 -15.23
CA PRO A 20 55.15 -15.85 -16.25
C PRO A 20 56.54 -15.24 -16.53
N SER A 21 56.81 -15.01 -17.81
CA SER A 21 58.02 -14.39 -18.38
C SER A 21 57.87 -12.87 -18.50
N ILE A 22 58.99 -12.16 -18.32
CA ILE A 22 59.15 -10.70 -18.47
C ILE A 22 59.94 -10.36 -19.76
N ALA A 23 59.58 -9.22 -20.36
CA ALA A 23 60.32 -8.31 -21.28
C ALA A 23 60.44 -8.72 -22.78
N ILE A 24 60.45 -7.81 -23.78
CA ILE A 24 61.32 -6.63 -23.95
C ILE A 24 60.74 -5.56 -24.93
N ARG A 25 60.97 -4.29 -24.55
CA ARG A 25 61.20 -2.98 -25.25
C ARG A 25 61.06 -2.80 -26.77
N THR A 26 60.64 -1.57 -27.12
CA THR A 26 61.30 -0.69 -28.13
C THR A 26 61.45 0.79 -27.67
N GLN A 27 62.72 1.22 -27.65
CA GLN A 27 63.45 2.52 -27.64
C GLN A 27 62.77 3.90 -27.89
N ALA A 28 62.91 4.83 -26.90
CA ALA A 28 63.62 6.15 -26.81
C ALA A 28 63.51 7.28 -27.90
N PRO A 29 64.03 8.54 -27.67
CA PRO A 29 63.69 9.58 -26.67
C PRO A 29 63.60 11.03 -27.27
N CYS A 30 63.10 12.04 -26.53
CA CYS A 30 63.46 13.46 -26.81
C CYS A 30 63.40 14.37 -25.56
N ARG A 31 64.41 15.25 -25.43
CA ARG A 31 64.66 16.27 -24.39
C ARG A 31 63.95 17.60 -24.70
N LEU A 32 63.75 18.44 -23.66
CA LEU A 32 63.93 19.92 -23.56
C LEU A 32 63.37 20.35 -22.18
N LEU A 33 64.11 20.83 -21.16
CA LEU A 33 64.87 22.09 -20.94
C LEU A 33 64.08 23.41 -21.09
N SER A 34 63.79 24.07 -19.96
CA SER A 34 63.97 25.53 -19.66
C SER A 34 63.25 25.86 -18.33
N SER A 35 63.89 26.10 -17.17
CA SER A 35 64.62 27.31 -16.71
C SER A 35 63.79 28.60 -16.65
N VAL A 36 63.73 29.24 -15.46
CA VAL A 36 64.13 30.64 -15.14
C VAL A 36 63.46 31.14 -13.82
N THR A 37 64.30 31.29 -12.78
CA THR A 37 64.47 32.35 -11.74
C THR A 37 63.31 33.33 -11.42
N SER A 38 63.13 33.92 -10.22
CA SER A 38 64.10 34.46 -9.25
C SER A 38 63.42 34.90 -7.92
N ALA A 39 64.17 34.78 -6.81
CA ALA A 39 64.32 35.61 -5.58
C ALA A 39 63.12 36.37 -4.96
N THR A 40 62.90 36.42 -3.64
CA THR A 40 63.79 36.99 -2.61
C THR A 40 63.47 36.54 -1.16
N LEU A 41 64.42 36.80 -0.25
CA LEU A 41 64.63 36.26 1.10
C LEU A 41 64.13 37.16 2.27
N ARG A 42 63.54 36.50 3.31
CA ARG A 42 63.76 36.62 4.79
C ARG A 42 63.25 37.88 5.56
N PRO A 43 63.14 37.89 6.93
CA PRO A 43 63.40 36.86 7.97
C PRO A 43 62.39 36.79 9.16
N GLN A 44 62.69 35.87 10.10
CA GLN A 44 62.50 35.89 11.57
C GLN A 44 61.55 34.87 12.23
N ILE A 45 62.15 34.19 13.21
CA ILE A 45 61.68 33.13 14.09
C ILE A 45 60.97 33.76 15.29
N GLN A 46 59.82 33.22 15.72
CA GLN A 46 59.45 33.17 17.15
C GLN A 46 58.40 32.08 17.44
N SER A 47 58.56 31.49 18.61
CA SER A 47 57.98 30.29 19.25
C SER A 47 56.46 30.20 19.38
N ASN A 48 55.91 28.97 19.32
CA ASN A 48 55.04 28.32 20.34
C ASN A 48 54.39 27.01 19.78
N PRO A 49 53.75 26.16 20.61
CA PRO A 49 54.30 25.04 21.36
C PRO A 49 53.92 23.67 20.72
N THR A 50 54.61 22.61 21.13
CA THR A 50 54.21 21.18 21.07
C THR A 50 53.01 20.83 20.17
N ARG A 51 53.25 20.44 18.90
CA ARG A 51 52.28 19.64 18.14
C ARG A 51 52.24 18.23 18.72
N GLN A 52 51.23 17.96 19.55
CA GLN A 52 50.81 16.59 19.82
C GLN A 52 50.44 15.90 18.49
N PRO A 53 50.75 14.61 18.31
CA PRO A 53 50.25 13.86 17.18
C PRO A 53 48.72 13.78 17.33
N SER A 54 47.97 14.37 16.39
CA SER A 54 46.53 14.18 16.32
C SER A 54 46.27 12.70 16.08
N ARG A 55 45.95 11.95 17.14
CA ARG A 55 45.36 10.62 17.02
C ARG A 55 44.00 10.82 16.38
N ASN A 56 43.87 10.52 15.09
CA ASN A 56 42.56 10.45 14.46
C ASN A 56 41.76 9.36 15.17
N ALA A 57 40.71 9.72 15.90
CA ALA A 57 39.85 8.77 16.61
C ALA A 57 39.37 7.61 15.71
N ALA A 58 39.29 7.84 14.39
CA ALA A 58 38.96 6.87 13.36
C ALA A 58 39.86 5.61 13.32
N THR A 59 41.09 5.61 13.85
CA THR A 59 41.95 4.41 13.85
C THR A 59 41.60 3.40 14.94
N PHE A 60 40.83 3.78 15.97
CA PHE A 60 40.48 2.89 17.07
C PHE A 60 39.14 2.15 16.87
N THR A 61 38.27 2.64 15.98
CA THR A 61 36.91 2.13 15.78
C THR A 61 36.60 1.88 14.30
N HIS A 62 37.53 1.23 13.59
CA HIS A 62 37.31 0.85 12.19
C HIS A 62 36.20 -0.21 12.09
N SER A 63 35.44 -0.20 10.99
CA SER A 63 34.34 -1.14 10.71
C SER A 63 34.70 -2.63 10.91
N HIS A 64 35.94 -3.04 10.58
CA HIS A 64 36.39 -4.42 10.76
C HIS A 64 36.45 -4.86 12.23
N HIS A 65 36.60 -3.93 13.19
CA HIS A 65 36.50 -4.25 14.62
C HIS A 65 35.06 -4.63 15.02
N ALA A 66 34.06 -3.94 14.46
CA ALA A 66 32.65 -4.25 14.73
C ALA A 66 32.26 -5.63 14.15
N GLU A 67 32.82 -5.96 12.99
CA GLU A 67 32.66 -7.26 12.35
C GLU A 67 33.35 -8.37 13.14
N ALA A 68 34.60 -8.17 13.56
CA ALA A 68 35.35 -9.14 14.35
C ALA A 68 34.68 -9.50 15.70
N VAL A 69 34.05 -8.53 16.37
CA VAL A 69 33.33 -8.77 17.65
C VAL A 69 32.00 -9.49 17.43
N SER A 70 31.47 -9.51 16.20
CA SER A 70 30.20 -10.19 15.87
C SER A 70 30.39 -11.65 15.46
N ILE A 71 31.63 -12.12 15.24
CA ILE A 71 31.89 -13.52 14.88
C ILE A 71 31.57 -14.43 16.07
N ILE A 72 30.70 -15.41 15.88
CA ILE A 72 30.41 -16.43 16.90
C ILE A 72 31.59 -17.43 16.92
N PRO A 73 32.33 -17.58 18.03
CA PRO A 73 33.30 -18.66 18.15
C PRO A 73 32.60 -19.99 18.41
N THR A 74 32.98 -21.06 17.70
CA THR A 74 32.47 -22.40 17.99
C THR A 74 33.19 -23.04 19.17
N ALA A 75 32.43 -23.74 20.02
CA ALA A 75 32.94 -24.61 21.08
C ALA A 75 32.73 -26.10 20.76
N VAL A 76 32.24 -26.42 19.55
CA VAL A 76 31.91 -27.79 19.13
C VAL A 76 33.17 -28.58 18.84
N ASP A 77 33.37 -29.67 19.58
CA ASP A 77 34.36 -30.70 19.27
C ASP A 77 33.69 -31.85 18.49
N THR A 78 33.93 -31.89 17.18
CA THR A 78 33.38 -32.91 16.27
C THR A 78 33.94 -34.32 16.54
N SER A 79 35.01 -34.43 17.33
CA SER A 79 35.61 -35.71 17.72
C SER A 79 34.98 -36.32 18.99
N SER A 80 34.24 -35.51 19.75
CA SER A 80 33.60 -35.90 21.01
C SER A 80 32.58 -37.03 20.85
N ALA A 81 32.37 -37.79 21.93
CA ALA A 81 31.41 -38.91 21.93
C ALA A 81 29.96 -38.42 21.75
N ASP A 82 29.59 -37.31 22.40
CA ASP A 82 28.25 -36.73 22.28
C ASP A 82 27.95 -36.26 20.86
N PHE A 83 28.90 -35.59 20.18
CA PHE A 83 28.71 -35.17 18.79
C PHE A 83 28.49 -36.36 17.87
N LYS A 84 29.30 -37.42 18.02
CA LYS A 84 29.20 -38.64 17.21
C LYS A 84 27.87 -39.38 17.43
N ASP A 85 27.39 -39.44 18.67
CA ASP A 85 26.11 -40.08 18.99
C ASP A 85 24.91 -39.27 18.46
N ASN A 86 24.92 -37.94 18.64
CA ASN A 86 23.92 -37.04 18.05
C ASN A 86 23.89 -37.20 16.52
N LYS A 87 25.06 -37.18 15.87
CA LYS A 87 25.21 -37.32 14.42
C LYS A 87 24.63 -38.63 13.94
N ARG A 88 24.99 -39.75 14.58
CA ARG A 88 24.46 -41.09 14.25
C ARG A 88 22.94 -41.14 14.37
N GLN A 89 22.36 -40.60 15.44
CA GLN A 89 20.91 -40.58 15.64
C GLN A 89 20.19 -39.70 14.61
N MET A 90 20.73 -38.53 14.29
CA MET A 90 20.16 -37.65 13.28
C MET A 90 20.29 -38.24 11.87
N GLU A 91 21.41 -38.89 11.55
CA GLU A 91 21.62 -39.60 10.28
C GLU A 91 20.59 -40.72 10.10
N GLU A 92 20.30 -41.50 11.13
CA GLU A 92 19.27 -42.56 11.08
C GLU A 92 17.87 -42.00 10.78
N VAL A 93 17.46 -40.93 11.45
CA VAL A 93 16.16 -40.28 11.19
C VAL A 93 16.12 -39.63 9.81
N THR A 94 17.22 -39.02 9.38
CA THR A 94 17.35 -38.39 8.07
C THR A 94 17.33 -39.44 6.95
N GLU A 95 17.98 -40.58 7.12
CA GLU A 95 17.95 -41.69 6.17
C GLU A 95 16.53 -42.27 6.02
N ASN A 96 15.82 -42.45 7.14
CA ASN A 96 14.41 -42.86 7.12
C ASN A 96 13.54 -41.84 6.36
N LEU A 97 13.78 -40.54 6.58
CA LEU A 97 13.09 -39.48 5.86
C LEU A 97 13.40 -39.51 4.36
N VAL A 98 14.66 -39.69 3.97
CA VAL A 98 15.09 -39.76 2.57
C VAL A 98 14.48 -40.97 1.87
N ASN A 99 14.43 -42.13 2.54
CA ASN A 99 13.78 -43.33 2.02
C ASN A 99 12.29 -43.12 1.80
N LEU A 100 11.61 -42.49 2.78
CA LEU A 100 10.19 -42.18 2.66
C LEU A 100 9.92 -41.15 1.55
N HIS A 101 10.72 -40.10 1.47
CA HIS A 101 10.65 -39.12 0.40
C HIS A 101 10.87 -39.76 -0.98
N THR A 102 11.85 -40.66 -1.10
CA THR A 102 12.12 -41.40 -2.33
C THR A 102 10.91 -42.25 -2.74
N LYS A 103 10.24 -42.91 -1.79
CA LYS A 103 9.00 -43.66 -2.04
C LYS A 103 7.87 -42.74 -2.51
N ILE A 104 7.62 -41.64 -1.82
CA ILE A 104 6.58 -40.67 -2.14
C ILE A 104 6.83 -40.01 -3.51
N ALA A 105 8.09 -39.71 -3.83
CA ALA A 105 8.46 -39.09 -5.09
C ALA A 105 8.11 -39.95 -6.31
N GLN A 106 7.91 -41.26 -6.14
CA GLN A 106 7.44 -42.13 -7.21
C GLN A 106 5.96 -41.93 -7.58
N GLY A 107 5.17 -41.21 -6.79
CA GLY A 107 3.74 -41.01 -7.06
C GLY A 107 2.93 -42.29 -6.89
N GLY A 108 1.95 -42.51 -7.77
CA GLY A 108 1.08 -43.69 -7.72
C GLY A 108 1.79 -45.01 -8.02
N THR A 109 1.04 -46.12 -7.98
CA THR A 109 1.60 -47.47 -8.21
C THR A 109 2.33 -47.60 -9.56
N GLN A 110 3.31 -48.52 -9.66
CA GLN A 110 4.04 -48.79 -10.92
C GLN A 110 3.08 -49.01 -12.11
N LYS A 111 2.00 -49.79 -11.91
CA LYS A 111 0.97 -50.03 -12.93
C LYS A 111 0.29 -48.74 -13.41
N ALA A 112 0.04 -47.79 -12.50
CA ALA A 112 -0.56 -46.50 -12.84
C ALA A 112 0.43 -45.62 -13.62
N ARG A 113 1.71 -45.61 -13.23
CA ARG A 113 2.78 -44.91 -13.97
C ARG A 113 2.98 -45.47 -15.37
N ASP A 114 3.08 -46.78 -15.52
CA ASP A 114 3.24 -47.43 -16.82
C ASP A 114 2.07 -47.10 -17.74
N LYS A 115 0.84 -47.12 -17.21
CA LYS A 115 -0.37 -46.72 -17.95
C LYS A 115 -0.34 -45.23 -18.35
N HIS A 116 0.21 -44.36 -17.50
CA HIS A 116 0.35 -42.93 -17.80
C HIS A 116 1.35 -42.70 -18.94
N VAL A 117 2.52 -43.35 -18.88
CA VAL A 117 3.54 -43.27 -19.93
C VAL A 117 3.08 -43.92 -21.24
N GLN A 118 2.37 -45.05 -21.18
CA GLN A 118 1.78 -45.71 -22.36
C GLN A 118 0.76 -44.82 -23.10
N ARG A 119 0.20 -43.80 -22.43
CA ARG A 119 -0.68 -42.80 -23.04
C ARG A 119 0.08 -41.64 -23.69
N GLY A 120 1.42 -41.69 -23.73
CA GLY A 120 2.27 -40.65 -24.30
C GLY A 120 2.49 -39.44 -23.37
N LYS A 121 2.13 -39.55 -22.09
CA LYS A 121 2.19 -38.45 -21.12
C LYS A 121 3.48 -38.46 -20.32
N MET A 122 4.03 -37.28 -20.04
CA MET A 122 5.14 -37.10 -19.10
C MET A 122 4.65 -37.25 -17.65
N LEU A 123 5.47 -37.82 -16.77
CA LEU A 123 5.17 -37.83 -15.34
C LEU A 123 5.26 -36.41 -14.76
N VAL A 124 4.57 -36.17 -13.65
CA VAL A 124 4.45 -34.83 -13.06
C VAL A 124 5.80 -34.18 -12.75
N ARG A 125 6.76 -34.95 -12.20
CA ARG A 125 8.09 -34.44 -11.87
C ARG A 125 8.94 -34.22 -13.12
N ASP A 126 8.80 -35.05 -14.14
CA ASP A 126 9.47 -34.86 -15.43
C ASP A 126 8.97 -33.57 -16.11
N ARG A 127 7.67 -33.27 -16.01
CA ARG A 127 7.09 -32.01 -16.50
C ARG A 127 7.69 -30.80 -15.78
N ILE A 128 7.81 -30.85 -14.46
CA ILE A 128 8.43 -29.78 -13.68
C ILE A 128 9.92 -29.62 -14.07
N THR A 129 10.67 -30.72 -14.18
CA THR A 129 12.08 -30.68 -14.59
C THR A 129 12.27 -30.10 -15.99
N ALA A 130 11.38 -30.38 -16.93
CA ALA A 130 11.41 -29.80 -18.27
C ALA A 130 10.94 -28.33 -18.32
N LEU A 131 10.10 -27.90 -17.37
CA LEU A 131 9.59 -26.53 -17.28
C LEU A 131 10.64 -25.56 -16.72
N ILE A 132 11.35 -25.94 -15.65
CA ILE A 132 12.29 -25.06 -14.96
C ILE A 132 13.60 -24.84 -15.74
N ASP A 133 14.27 -23.73 -15.46
CA ASP A 133 15.52 -23.38 -16.10
C ASP A 133 16.65 -24.35 -15.73
N PRO A 134 17.44 -24.84 -16.70
CA PRO A 134 18.56 -25.74 -16.43
C PRO A 134 19.54 -25.17 -15.40
N GLY A 135 19.91 -26.00 -14.42
CA GLY A 135 20.85 -25.62 -13.36
C GLY A 135 20.24 -24.79 -12.21
N THR A 136 18.95 -24.47 -12.28
CA THR A 136 18.25 -23.78 -11.17
C THR A 136 17.61 -24.77 -10.19
N PRO A 137 17.49 -24.41 -8.89
CA PRO A 137 16.85 -25.27 -7.91
C PRO A 137 15.32 -25.25 -8.05
N PHE A 138 14.69 -26.35 -7.63
CA PHE A 138 13.26 -26.43 -7.35
C PHE A 138 13.04 -26.62 -5.86
N LEU A 139 12.42 -25.64 -5.20
CA LEU A 139 12.03 -25.73 -3.80
C LEU A 139 10.64 -26.37 -3.72
N GLU A 140 10.62 -27.70 -3.61
CA GLU A 140 9.38 -28.44 -3.41
C GLU A 140 8.81 -28.22 -2.01
N LEU A 141 7.48 -28.14 -1.91
CA LEU A 141 6.74 -27.86 -0.68
C LEU A 141 5.84 -29.03 -0.27
N SER A 142 5.78 -29.27 1.04
CA SER A 142 4.90 -30.25 1.70
C SER A 142 4.93 -31.62 1.03
N GLN A 143 6.13 -32.19 0.87
CA GLN A 143 6.35 -33.46 0.18
C GLN A 143 5.60 -34.61 0.86
N MET A 144 5.46 -34.55 2.20
CA MET A 144 4.79 -35.57 3.01
C MET A 144 3.27 -35.50 3.00
N ALA A 145 2.65 -34.52 2.35
CA ALA A 145 1.20 -34.34 2.38
C ALA A 145 0.45 -35.65 2.11
N GLY A 146 -0.54 -35.96 2.94
CA GLY A 146 -1.36 -37.17 2.81
C GLY A 146 -0.73 -38.47 3.33
N PHE A 147 0.54 -38.46 3.77
CA PHE A 147 1.19 -39.64 4.34
C PHE A 147 0.45 -40.11 5.60
N ASP A 148 0.04 -41.39 5.59
CA ASP A 148 -0.67 -42.07 6.68
C ASP A 148 -1.92 -41.31 7.20
N MET A 149 -2.63 -40.62 6.29
CA MET A 149 -3.84 -39.87 6.63
C MET A 149 -5.15 -40.59 6.28
N TYR A 150 -5.14 -41.41 5.22
CA TYR A 150 -6.34 -42.02 4.66
C TYR A 150 -6.27 -43.55 4.83
N PRO A 151 -7.07 -44.15 5.73
CA PRO A 151 -7.00 -45.58 6.01
C PRO A 151 -7.20 -46.43 4.74
N GLY A 152 -6.22 -47.28 4.42
CA GLY A 152 -6.27 -48.17 3.25
C GLY A 152 -6.00 -47.49 1.90
N GLU A 153 -5.68 -46.20 1.89
CA GLU A 153 -5.42 -45.45 0.67
C GLU A 153 -4.11 -44.67 0.74
N ASP A 154 -3.20 -44.95 -0.19
CA ASP A 154 -1.96 -44.18 -0.34
C ASP A 154 -2.21 -42.97 -1.27
N VAL A 155 -1.90 -41.78 -0.76
CA VAL A 155 -2.07 -40.49 -1.46
C VAL A 155 -0.75 -39.70 -1.38
N PRO A 156 0.34 -40.21 -2.02
CA PRO A 156 1.67 -39.62 -1.88
C PRO A 156 1.68 -38.16 -2.36
N ALA A 157 2.35 -37.31 -1.58
CA ALA A 157 2.42 -35.85 -1.76
C ALA A 157 1.04 -35.15 -1.86
N GLY A 158 -0.04 -35.81 -1.43
CA GLY A 158 -1.41 -35.32 -1.55
C GLY A 158 -1.95 -35.37 -2.99
N GLY A 159 -1.31 -36.12 -3.90
CA GLY A 159 -1.69 -36.16 -5.32
C GLY A 159 -1.36 -34.89 -6.11
N ILE A 160 -0.53 -34.00 -5.54
CA ILE A 160 -0.13 -32.74 -6.16
C ILE A 160 1.30 -32.36 -5.75
N VAL A 161 2.13 -31.98 -6.72
CA VAL A 161 3.48 -31.46 -6.49
C VAL A 161 3.41 -29.94 -6.58
N THR A 162 3.87 -29.25 -5.54
CA THR A 162 3.88 -27.79 -5.46
C THR A 162 5.28 -27.31 -5.12
N GLY A 163 5.72 -26.20 -5.69
CA GLY A 163 7.02 -25.63 -5.34
C GLY A 163 7.38 -24.39 -6.12
N ILE A 164 8.51 -23.79 -5.76
CA ILE A 164 9.06 -22.62 -6.44
C ILE A 164 10.18 -23.07 -7.38
N GLY A 165 10.08 -22.70 -8.66
CA GLY A 165 11.09 -22.93 -9.68
C GLY A 165 11.37 -21.67 -10.48
N THR A 166 12.55 -21.59 -11.10
CA THR A 166 12.87 -20.49 -12.01
C THR A 166 12.47 -20.88 -13.42
N VAL A 167 11.71 -20.03 -14.12
CA VAL A 167 11.27 -20.25 -15.49
C VAL A 167 11.55 -18.97 -16.28
N ASN A 168 12.41 -19.05 -17.29
CA ASN A 168 12.87 -17.88 -18.05
C ASN A 168 13.37 -16.73 -17.15
N GLY A 169 14.15 -17.08 -16.12
CA GLY A 169 14.71 -16.12 -15.15
C GLY A 169 13.72 -15.63 -14.08
N VAL A 170 12.45 -16.05 -14.12
CA VAL A 170 11.40 -15.62 -13.18
C VAL A 170 11.11 -16.72 -12.16
N GLN A 171 11.11 -16.38 -10.87
CA GLN A 171 10.66 -17.29 -9.82
C GLN A 171 9.14 -17.45 -9.87
N CYS A 172 8.67 -18.65 -10.16
CA CYS A 172 7.25 -18.97 -10.32
C CYS A 172 6.81 -20.00 -9.26
N MET A 173 5.58 -19.87 -8.78
CA MET A 173 4.89 -20.93 -8.06
C MET A 173 4.36 -21.94 -9.07
N ILE A 174 4.81 -23.19 -8.96
CA ILE A 174 4.37 -24.29 -9.83
C ILE A 174 3.47 -25.22 -9.03
N VAL A 175 2.30 -25.54 -9.57
CA VAL A 175 1.31 -26.43 -8.98
C VAL A 175 0.94 -27.48 -10.02
N ALA A 176 1.32 -28.74 -9.80
CA ALA A 176 1.20 -29.80 -10.79
C ALA A 176 0.49 -31.04 -10.22
N ASN A 177 -0.62 -31.45 -10.83
CA ASN A 177 -1.34 -32.64 -10.39
C ASN A 177 -0.57 -33.92 -10.76
N ASP A 178 -0.58 -34.91 -9.87
CA ASP A 178 -0.09 -36.25 -10.17
C ASP A 178 -1.25 -37.17 -10.54
N ALA A 179 -1.52 -37.29 -11.85
CA ALA A 179 -2.57 -38.16 -12.36
C ALA A 179 -2.36 -39.66 -12.06
N THR A 180 -1.15 -40.06 -11.66
CA THR A 180 -0.88 -41.46 -11.26
C THR A 180 -1.43 -41.78 -9.87
N VAL A 181 -1.62 -40.76 -9.03
CA VAL A 181 -2.18 -40.87 -7.68
C VAL A 181 -3.69 -40.75 -7.74
N LYS A 182 -4.40 -41.88 -7.70
CA LYS A 182 -5.87 -41.94 -7.70
C LYS A 182 -6.51 -41.16 -8.87
N GLY A 183 -5.82 -41.01 -10.00
CA GLY A 183 -6.32 -40.23 -11.14
C GLY A 183 -6.17 -38.71 -10.98
N GLY A 184 -5.34 -38.25 -10.05
CA GLY A 184 -5.14 -36.82 -9.74
C GLY A 184 -6.32 -36.19 -9.00
N THR A 185 -7.19 -36.98 -8.37
CA THR A 185 -8.38 -36.47 -7.68
C THR A 185 -8.03 -35.67 -6.42
N TYR A 186 -8.78 -34.61 -6.14
CA TYR A 186 -8.58 -33.78 -4.96
C TYR A 186 -9.15 -34.42 -3.70
N TYR A 187 -8.26 -34.83 -2.79
CA TYR A 187 -8.57 -35.15 -1.40
C TYR A 187 -8.58 -33.86 -0.57
N PRO A 188 -9.11 -33.88 0.68
CA PRO A 188 -9.06 -32.72 1.57
C PRO A 188 -7.64 -32.13 1.71
N VAL A 189 -6.62 -32.99 1.82
CA VAL A 189 -5.22 -32.56 1.90
C VAL A 189 -4.71 -31.94 0.59
N THR A 190 -5.19 -32.40 -0.56
CA THR A 190 -4.85 -31.85 -1.88
C THR A 190 -5.33 -30.41 -1.99
N VAL A 191 -6.57 -30.14 -1.56
CA VAL A 191 -7.13 -28.78 -1.54
C VAL A 191 -6.29 -27.88 -0.63
N LYS A 192 -6.02 -28.34 0.60
CA LYS A 192 -5.20 -27.61 1.56
C LYS A 192 -3.80 -27.27 1.00
N LYS A 193 -3.17 -28.22 0.29
CA LYS A 193 -1.87 -28.03 -0.35
C LYS A 193 -1.90 -27.03 -1.51
N HIS A 194 -2.92 -27.12 -2.35
CA HIS A 194 -3.12 -26.16 -3.44
C HIS A 194 -3.34 -24.74 -2.88
N LEU A 195 -4.21 -24.58 -1.88
CA LEU A 195 -4.44 -23.28 -1.25
C LEU A 195 -3.19 -22.72 -0.59
N ARG A 196 -2.38 -23.56 0.09
CA ARG A 196 -1.11 -23.11 0.66
C ARG A 196 -0.14 -22.61 -0.41
N ALA A 197 -0.05 -23.29 -1.55
CA ALA A 197 0.78 -22.84 -2.68
C ALA A 197 0.33 -21.46 -3.18
N GLN A 198 -0.98 -21.23 -3.32
CA GLN A 198 -1.52 -19.92 -3.69
C GLN A 198 -1.28 -18.85 -2.62
N THR A 199 -1.37 -19.18 -1.33
CA THR A 199 -1.02 -18.24 -0.25
C THR A 199 0.43 -17.80 -0.37
N ILE A 200 1.36 -18.73 -0.58
CA ILE A 200 2.77 -18.42 -0.78
C ILE A 200 2.97 -17.55 -2.03
N ALA A 201 2.29 -17.88 -3.13
CA ALA A 201 2.38 -17.10 -4.36
C ALA A 201 1.84 -15.67 -4.18
N GLN A 202 0.70 -15.50 -3.54
CA GLN A 202 0.07 -14.20 -3.30
C GLN A 202 0.93 -13.33 -2.38
N GLU A 203 1.39 -13.88 -1.25
CA GLU A 203 2.19 -13.14 -0.28
C GLU A 203 3.53 -12.68 -0.87
N ASN A 204 4.16 -13.52 -1.70
CA ASN A 204 5.48 -13.25 -2.28
C ASN A 204 5.44 -12.76 -3.73
N ARG A 205 4.24 -12.49 -4.27
CA ARG A 205 4.00 -12.06 -5.65
C ARG A 205 4.68 -12.94 -6.70
N LEU A 206 4.39 -14.23 -6.70
CA LEU A 206 4.96 -15.17 -7.67
C LEU A 206 3.95 -15.48 -8.77
N PRO A 207 4.30 -15.34 -10.06
CA PRO A 207 3.51 -15.90 -11.15
C PRO A 207 3.20 -17.38 -10.89
N CYS A 208 1.95 -17.78 -11.14
CA CYS A 208 1.47 -19.13 -10.88
C CYS A 208 1.39 -19.92 -12.18
N ILE A 209 1.92 -21.14 -12.19
CA ILE A 209 1.83 -22.08 -13.30
C ILE A 209 1.14 -23.36 -12.82
N TYR A 210 -0.05 -23.62 -13.35
CA TYR A 210 -0.86 -24.79 -13.04
C TYR A 210 -0.69 -25.85 -14.13
N LEU A 211 -0.04 -26.98 -13.81
CA LEU A 211 0.02 -28.15 -14.69
C LEU A 211 -1.14 -29.08 -14.35
N VAL A 212 -2.26 -28.88 -15.05
CA VAL A 212 -3.57 -29.44 -14.72
C VAL A 212 -3.74 -30.83 -15.34
N ASP A 213 -3.98 -31.82 -14.48
CA ASP A 213 -4.17 -33.23 -14.88
C ASP A 213 -4.95 -33.98 -13.78
N SER A 214 -6.24 -33.66 -13.63
CA SER A 214 -7.06 -34.09 -12.49
C SER A 214 -8.43 -34.63 -12.89
N GLY A 215 -8.76 -35.83 -12.40
CA GLY A 215 -10.08 -36.44 -12.56
C GLY A 215 -11.22 -35.81 -11.75
N GLY A 216 -10.98 -34.71 -11.02
CA GLY A 216 -12.00 -34.01 -10.22
C GLY A 216 -11.83 -34.19 -8.72
N ALA A 217 -12.92 -34.09 -7.95
CA ALA A 217 -12.89 -34.24 -6.49
C ALA A 217 -12.94 -35.71 -6.06
N ASN A 218 -12.34 -36.03 -4.91
CA ASN A 218 -12.54 -37.32 -4.25
C ASN A 218 -13.96 -37.39 -3.68
N LEU A 219 -14.87 -38.04 -4.41
CA LEU A 219 -16.30 -38.07 -4.09
C LEU A 219 -16.64 -38.64 -2.69
N PRO A 220 -15.97 -39.70 -2.18
CA PRO A 220 -16.22 -40.19 -0.83
C PRO A 220 -16.00 -39.13 0.27
N ASN A 221 -15.04 -38.22 0.08
CA ASN A 221 -14.73 -37.14 1.02
C ASN A 221 -15.24 -35.77 0.56
N GLN A 222 -16.27 -35.71 -0.30
CA GLN A 222 -16.73 -34.46 -0.92
C GLN A 222 -17.09 -33.35 0.10
N ALA A 223 -17.60 -33.72 1.28
CA ALA A 223 -18.00 -32.78 2.33
C ALA A 223 -16.81 -31.98 2.87
N ASP A 224 -15.61 -32.57 2.84
CA ASP A 224 -14.34 -31.97 3.27
C ASP A 224 -13.52 -31.42 2.09
N VAL A 225 -14.12 -31.38 0.89
CA VAL A 225 -13.48 -30.92 -0.35
C VAL A 225 -14.25 -29.76 -0.99
N PHE A 226 -15.57 -29.67 -0.85
CA PHE A 226 -16.40 -28.74 -1.64
C PHE A 226 -16.91 -27.49 -0.89
N PRO A 227 -17.59 -27.58 0.26
CA PRO A 227 -18.51 -26.51 0.69
C PRO A 227 -17.90 -25.31 1.45
N ASP A 228 -16.82 -25.48 2.22
CA ASP A 228 -16.36 -24.49 3.19
C ASP A 228 -15.42 -23.42 2.60
N VAL A 229 -15.15 -22.36 3.36
CA VAL A 229 -14.34 -21.19 2.93
C VAL A 229 -12.94 -21.55 2.43
N ASN A 230 -12.36 -22.63 2.95
CA ASN A 230 -11.03 -23.13 2.58
C ASN A 230 -11.11 -24.45 1.79
N HIS A 231 -12.23 -24.69 1.10
CA HIS A 231 -12.43 -25.83 0.22
C HIS A 231 -12.17 -25.45 -1.25
N PHE A 232 -12.46 -26.36 -2.18
CA PHE A 232 -12.02 -26.33 -3.57
C PHE A 232 -12.36 -25.02 -4.31
N GLY A 233 -13.53 -24.43 -4.04
CA GLY A 233 -13.94 -23.14 -4.63
C GLY A 233 -13.00 -21.97 -4.32
N ARG A 234 -12.25 -22.04 -3.21
CA ARG A 234 -11.31 -20.99 -2.81
C ARG A 234 -10.13 -20.86 -3.78
N ILE A 235 -9.80 -21.93 -4.51
CA ILE A 235 -8.75 -21.92 -5.55
C ILE A 235 -9.07 -20.84 -6.60
N PHE A 236 -10.31 -20.83 -7.09
CA PHE A 236 -10.77 -19.90 -8.13
C PHE A 236 -10.85 -18.46 -7.63
N TYR A 237 -11.35 -18.27 -6.40
CA TYR A 237 -11.34 -16.97 -5.73
C TYR A 237 -9.92 -16.41 -5.65
N ASN A 238 -8.95 -17.21 -5.21
CA ASN A 238 -7.57 -16.78 -5.11
C ASN A 238 -6.95 -16.49 -6.48
N GLN A 239 -7.23 -17.29 -7.52
CA GLN A 239 -6.76 -17.04 -8.90
C GLN A 239 -7.24 -15.67 -9.39
N ALA A 240 -8.55 -15.39 -9.30
CA ALA A 240 -9.11 -14.10 -9.71
C ALA A 240 -8.52 -12.93 -8.94
N ARG A 241 -8.33 -13.08 -7.61
CA ARG A 241 -7.72 -12.05 -6.77
C ARG A 241 -6.26 -11.81 -7.14
N MET A 242 -5.46 -12.86 -7.33
CA MET A 242 -4.05 -12.74 -7.73
C MET A 242 -3.91 -12.10 -9.12
N SER A 243 -4.72 -12.51 -10.09
CA SER A 243 -4.77 -11.86 -11.42
C SER A 243 -5.08 -10.37 -11.29
N SER A 244 -6.10 -9.99 -10.50
CA SER A 244 -6.43 -8.57 -10.24
C SER A 244 -5.33 -7.78 -9.53
N MET A 245 -4.43 -8.47 -8.81
CA MET A 245 -3.25 -7.87 -8.17
C MET A 245 -2.06 -7.73 -9.13
N GLY A 246 -2.21 -8.15 -10.39
CA GLY A 246 -1.13 -8.22 -11.38
C GLY A 246 -0.15 -9.36 -11.11
N ILE A 247 -0.60 -10.47 -10.50
CA ILE A 247 0.18 -11.70 -10.34
C ILE A 247 -0.31 -12.70 -11.40
N PRO A 248 0.47 -12.95 -12.47
CA PRO A 248 0.02 -13.73 -13.62
C PRO A 248 -0.38 -15.17 -13.25
N GLN A 249 -1.47 -15.64 -13.84
CA GLN A 249 -2.02 -16.99 -13.69
C GLN A 249 -1.92 -17.73 -15.03
N LEU A 250 -1.13 -18.79 -15.10
CA LEU A 250 -0.93 -19.61 -16.30
C LEU A 250 -1.44 -21.03 -16.06
N SER A 251 -2.22 -21.57 -16.99
CA SER A 251 -2.67 -22.96 -16.96
C SER A 251 -2.17 -23.76 -18.15
N VAL A 252 -1.79 -25.02 -17.89
CA VAL A 252 -1.38 -26.00 -18.88
C VAL A 252 -2.20 -27.26 -18.65
N VAL A 253 -3.23 -27.49 -19.47
CA VAL A 253 -4.14 -28.63 -19.38
C VAL A 253 -3.57 -29.82 -20.14
N MET A 254 -3.05 -30.78 -19.38
CA MET A 254 -2.31 -31.95 -19.87
C MET A 254 -3.08 -33.26 -19.63
N GLY A 255 -4.38 -33.17 -19.36
CA GLY A 255 -5.25 -34.31 -19.08
C GLY A 255 -6.69 -33.90 -18.79
N PRO A 256 -7.49 -34.74 -18.12
CA PRO A 256 -8.85 -34.38 -17.75
C PRO A 256 -8.86 -33.18 -16.79
N CYS A 257 -9.88 -32.34 -16.96
CA CYS A 257 -10.15 -31.15 -16.16
C CYS A 257 -11.68 -30.98 -16.06
N THR A 258 -12.30 -31.72 -15.14
CA THR A 258 -13.77 -31.87 -15.07
C THR A 258 -14.41 -31.09 -13.93
N ALA A 259 -15.66 -30.68 -14.13
CA ALA A 259 -16.52 -30.02 -13.14
C ALA A 259 -15.85 -28.78 -12.55
N GLY A 260 -15.71 -28.69 -11.23
CA GLY A 260 -15.05 -27.55 -10.60
C GLY A 260 -13.62 -27.33 -11.13
N GLY A 261 -12.90 -28.40 -11.49
CA GLY A 261 -11.53 -28.29 -12.00
C GLY A 261 -11.42 -27.43 -13.26
N ALA A 262 -12.48 -27.39 -14.07
CA ALA A 262 -12.54 -26.63 -15.32
C ALA A 262 -12.33 -25.11 -15.11
N TYR A 263 -12.58 -24.60 -13.91
CA TYR A 263 -12.35 -23.18 -13.61
C TYR A 263 -10.87 -22.82 -13.40
N VAL A 264 -9.98 -23.79 -13.11
CA VAL A 264 -8.54 -23.50 -13.04
C VAL A 264 -8.02 -22.93 -14.37
N PRO A 265 -8.20 -23.62 -15.51
CA PRO A 265 -7.81 -23.08 -16.81
C PRO A 265 -8.70 -21.91 -17.26
N SER A 266 -10.02 -21.98 -17.04
CA SER A 266 -10.95 -20.94 -17.52
C SER A 266 -10.81 -19.58 -16.82
N MET A 267 -10.11 -19.53 -15.67
CA MET A 267 -9.85 -18.30 -14.91
C MET A 267 -8.36 -17.97 -14.84
N SER A 268 -7.53 -18.61 -15.67
CA SER A 268 -6.14 -18.22 -15.86
C SER A 268 -6.04 -17.12 -16.93
N ASP A 269 -5.01 -16.28 -16.84
CA ASP A 269 -4.77 -15.19 -17.79
C ASP A 269 -4.32 -15.71 -19.16
N GLU A 270 -3.55 -16.80 -19.18
CA GLU A 270 -3.18 -17.57 -20.38
C GLU A 270 -3.35 -19.07 -20.13
N ASN A 271 -3.92 -19.77 -21.11
CA ASN A 271 -4.31 -21.17 -21.00
C ASN A 271 -3.86 -22.00 -22.21
N ILE A 272 -3.09 -23.05 -21.95
CA ILE A 272 -2.52 -23.97 -22.94
C ILE A 272 -3.19 -25.34 -22.78
N ILE A 273 -3.60 -25.99 -23.86
CA ILE A 273 -4.20 -27.33 -23.83
C ILE A 273 -3.49 -28.29 -24.78
N VAL A 274 -3.26 -29.53 -24.36
CA VAL A 274 -2.67 -30.58 -25.21
C VAL A 274 -3.76 -31.24 -26.06
N GLU A 275 -3.61 -31.22 -27.40
CA GLU A 275 -4.53 -31.81 -28.37
C GLU A 275 -4.75 -33.31 -28.09
N LYS A 276 -6.00 -33.80 -28.17
CA LYS A 276 -6.37 -35.22 -27.94
C LYS A 276 -5.97 -35.81 -26.59
N GLN A 277 -5.65 -34.97 -25.62
CA GLN A 277 -5.19 -35.39 -24.30
C GLN A 277 -5.80 -34.53 -23.19
N GLY A 278 -5.75 -33.21 -23.34
CA GLY A 278 -6.40 -32.25 -22.46
C GLY A 278 -7.90 -32.19 -22.73
N HIS A 279 -8.70 -32.19 -21.67
CA HIS A 279 -10.15 -32.08 -21.78
C HIS A 279 -10.71 -31.17 -20.69
N ILE A 280 -11.50 -30.15 -21.04
CA ILE A 280 -12.14 -29.23 -20.10
C ILE A 280 -13.65 -29.35 -20.24
N PHE A 281 -14.37 -29.61 -19.16
CA PHE A 281 -15.84 -29.58 -19.19
C PHE A 281 -16.44 -29.48 -17.79
N LEU A 282 -17.58 -28.78 -17.66
CA LEU A 282 -18.33 -28.71 -16.39
C LEU A 282 -19.02 -30.04 -16.04
N ALA A 283 -19.39 -30.82 -17.04
CA ALA A 283 -19.94 -32.16 -16.87
C ALA A 283 -19.28 -33.09 -17.89
N GLY A 284 -18.60 -34.14 -17.44
CA GLY A 284 -17.99 -35.10 -18.34
C GLY A 284 -19.01 -35.99 -19.06
N PRO A 285 -18.58 -36.75 -20.08
CA PRO A 285 -19.49 -37.60 -20.87
C PRO A 285 -20.42 -38.51 -20.04
N PRO A 286 -19.98 -39.15 -18.93
CA PRO A 286 -20.88 -39.94 -18.10
C PRO A 286 -22.03 -39.13 -17.49
N LEU A 287 -21.76 -37.87 -17.09
CA LEU A 287 -22.75 -37.00 -16.48
C LEU A 287 -23.68 -36.38 -17.53
N VAL A 288 -23.15 -36.01 -18.70
CA VAL A 288 -23.96 -35.56 -19.85
C VAL A 288 -24.94 -36.66 -20.26
N LYS A 289 -24.46 -37.89 -20.45
CA LYS A 289 -25.33 -39.03 -20.77
C LYS A 289 -26.39 -39.28 -19.71
N ALA A 290 -26.03 -39.16 -18.42
CA ALA A 290 -26.98 -39.34 -17.33
C ALA A 290 -28.04 -38.23 -17.26
N ALA A 291 -27.67 -36.98 -17.58
CA ALA A 291 -28.54 -35.82 -17.46
C ALA A 291 -29.43 -35.58 -18.70
N THR A 292 -28.91 -35.81 -19.91
CA THR A 292 -29.58 -35.45 -21.17
C THR A 292 -29.82 -36.64 -22.11
N GLY A 293 -29.18 -37.78 -21.86
CA GLY A 293 -29.19 -38.93 -22.77
C GLY A 293 -28.22 -38.82 -23.95
N GLU A 294 -27.54 -37.68 -24.11
CA GLU A 294 -26.57 -37.45 -25.18
C GLU A 294 -25.33 -38.33 -25.01
N VAL A 295 -24.90 -38.97 -26.10
CA VAL A 295 -23.69 -39.79 -26.12
C VAL A 295 -22.64 -39.04 -26.95
N VAL A 296 -21.69 -38.43 -26.25
CA VAL A 296 -20.62 -37.62 -26.83
C VAL A 296 -19.27 -38.12 -26.31
N SER A 297 -18.21 -38.03 -27.10
CA SER A 297 -16.86 -38.39 -26.66
C SER A 297 -16.26 -37.28 -25.79
N ALA A 298 -15.20 -37.56 -25.03
CA ALA A 298 -14.53 -36.52 -24.24
C ALA A 298 -13.89 -35.44 -25.14
N GLU A 299 -13.32 -35.83 -26.28
CA GLU A 299 -12.69 -34.92 -27.24
C GLU A 299 -13.74 -34.03 -27.92
N ASP A 300 -14.89 -34.58 -28.31
CA ASP A 300 -15.95 -33.80 -28.97
C ASP A 300 -16.68 -32.86 -27.99
N LEU A 301 -16.73 -33.22 -26.70
CA LEU A 301 -17.40 -32.42 -25.67
C LEU A 301 -16.54 -31.24 -25.18
N GLY A 302 -15.22 -31.42 -25.09
CA GLY A 302 -14.34 -30.45 -24.45
C GLY A 302 -12.86 -30.66 -24.71
N GLY A 303 -12.50 -31.19 -25.88
CA GLY A 303 -11.12 -31.42 -26.30
C GLY A 303 -10.39 -30.13 -26.67
N GLY A 304 -9.08 -30.27 -26.95
CA GLY A 304 -8.20 -29.15 -27.26
C GLY A 304 -8.67 -28.29 -28.43
N LYS A 305 -9.08 -28.91 -29.55
CA LYS A 305 -9.55 -28.17 -30.73
C LYS A 305 -10.82 -27.37 -30.47
N LEU A 306 -11.79 -27.97 -29.79
CA LEU A 306 -13.03 -27.28 -29.46
C LEU A 306 -12.75 -26.00 -28.66
N HIS A 307 -11.88 -26.08 -27.66
CA HIS A 307 -11.59 -24.92 -26.82
C HIS A 307 -10.69 -23.87 -27.47
N SER A 308 -9.80 -24.26 -28.38
CA SER A 308 -8.89 -23.32 -29.08
C SER A 308 -9.49 -22.71 -30.35
N GLU A 309 -10.40 -23.42 -31.04
CA GLU A 309 -10.94 -22.98 -32.34
C GLU A 309 -12.39 -22.47 -32.26
N ILE A 310 -13.18 -22.96 -31.29
CA ILE A 310 -14.62 -22.67 -31.23
C ILE A 310 -14.96 -21.85 -29.98
N SER A 311 -14.68 -22.36 -28.78
CA SER A 311 -15.17 -21.73 -27.55
C SER A 311 -14.27 -20.58 -27.05
N GLY A 312 -13.00 -20.57 -27.41
CA GLY A 312 -12.01 -19.60 -26.91
C GLY A 312 -11.71 -19.76 -25.41
N VAL A 313 -11.88 -20.96 -24.84
CA VAL A 313 -11.52 -21.22 -23.43
C VAL A 313 -10.01 -21.40 -23.26
N THR A 314 -9.33 -21.84 -24.32
CA THR A 314 -7.88 -22.02 -24.35
C THR A 314 -7.26 -21.13 -25.42
N ASP A 315 -6.09 -20.57 -25.13
CA ASP A 315 -5.41 -19.60 -26.00
C ASP A 315 -4.40 -20.28 -26.93
N TYR A 316 -3.85 -21.43 -26.51
CA TYR A 316 -2.86 -22.17 -27.28
C TYR A 316 -3.12 -23.67 -27.29
N LEU A 317 -3.06 -24.25 -28.49
CA LEU A 317 -3.14 -25.69 -28.72
C LEU A 317 -1.72 -26.28 -28.85
N ALA A 318 -1.35 -27.16 -27.92
CA ALA A 318 -0.10 -27.90 -27.93
C ALA A 318 -0.31 -29.30 -28.54
N VAL A 319 0.73 -29.88 -29.13
CA VAL A 319 0.66 -31.20 -29.78
C VAL A 319 1.01 -32.35 -28.83
N ASP A 320 1.79 -32.05 -27.79
CA ASP A 320 2.18 -32.97 -26.73
C ASP A 320 2.59 -32.19 -25.47
N ASP A 321 2.95 -32.92 -24.41
CA ASP A 321 3.40 -32.33 -23.14
C ASP A 321 4.64 -31.43 -23.32
N ALA A 322 5.60 -31.84 -24.15
CA ALA A 322 6.85 -31.10 -24.34
C ALA A 322 6.59 -29.74 -25.01
N HIS A 323 5.78 -29.72 -26.06
CA HIS A 323 5.36 -28.47 -26.71
C HIS A 323 4.58 -27.57 -25.75
N ALA A 324 3.69 -28.13 -24.94
CA ALA A 324 2.93 -27.35 -23.95
C ALA A 324 3.83 -26.63 -22.94
N LEU A 325 4.90 -27.30 -22.47
CA LEU A 325 5.87 -26.69 -21.56
C LEU A 325 6.71 -25.60 -22.25
N VAL A 326 7.06 -25.77 -23.53
CA VAL A 326 7.73 -24.72 -24.33
C VAL A 326 6.84 -23.47 -24.43
N LEU A 327 5.54 -23.66 -24.68
CA LEU A 327 4.57 -22.55 -24.71
C LEU A 327 4.44 -21.88 -23.34
N ALA A 328 4.38 -22.65 -22.25
CA ALA A 328 4.31 -22.11 -20.89
C ALA A 328 5.55 -21.26 -20.56
N ARG A 329 6.75 -21.74 -20.92
CA ARG A 329 7.98 -20.94 -20.81
C ARG A 329 7.88 -19.65 -21.62
N ARG A 330 7.44 -19.73 -22.88
CA ARG A 330 7.26 -18.55 -23.74
C ARG A 330 6.33 -17.51 -23.11
N SER A 331 5.19 -17.92 -22.57
CA SER A 331 4.26 -17.02 -21.89
C SER A 331 4.93 -16.34 -20.68
N VAL A 332 5.69 -17.08 -19.86
CA VAL A 332 6.51 -16.49 -18.77
C VAL A 332 7.53 -15.47 -19.30
N GLY A 333 8.17 -15.75 -20.43
CA GLY A 333 9.12 -14.83 -21.07
C GLY A 333 8.49 -13.52 -21.57
N ASN A 334 7.18 -13.50 -21.78
CA ASN A 334 6.43 -12.33 -22.25
C ASN A 334 5.79 -11.51 -21.13
N LEU A 335 5.94 -11.91 -19.85
CA LEU A 335 5.27 -11.25 -18.72
C LEU A 335 5.73 -9.82 -18.46
N ASN A 336 6.84 -9.37 -19.06
CA ASN A 336 7.47 -8.08 -18.73
C ASN A 336 7.75 -7.96 -17.21
N TRP A 337 8.07 -9.09 -16.59
CA TRP A 337 8.30 -9.19 -15.15
C TRP A 337 9.65 -8.55 -14.79
N HIS A 338 9.71 -7.74 -13.72
CA HIS A 338 10.88 -6.96 -13.26
C HIS A 338 11.23 -5.63 -13.97
N ARG A 339 10.28 -4.97 -14.66
CA ARG A 339 10.50 -3.69 -15.39
C ARG A 339 11.21 -2.56 -14.61
N ASN A 340 11.14 -2.57 -13.27
CA ASN A 340 11.65 -1.49 -12.40
C ASN A 340 12.75 -1.91 -11.40
N GLN A 341 13.25 -3.14 -11.45
CA GLN A 341 14.43 -3.47 -10.65
C GLN A 341 15.67 -3.01 -11.41
N THR A 342 16.25 -1.86 -11.03
CA THR A 342 17.68 -1.64 -11.24
C THR A 342 18.37 -2.90 -10.73
N VAL A 343 18.98 -3.68 -11.64
CA VAL A 343 19.73 -4.89 -11.30
C VAL A 343 20.77 -4.47 -10.27
N ALA A 344 20.46 -4.65 -9.00
CA ALA A 344 21.44 -4.46 -7.96
C ALA A 344 22.53 -5.50 -8.26
N PRO A 345 23.82 -5.11 -8.25
CA PRO A 345 24.91 -6.06 -8.40
C PRO A 345 24.65 -7.23 -7.45
N GLN A 346 24.77 -8.47 -7.95
CA GLN A 346 24.60 -9.68 -7.15
C GLN A 346 25.43 -9.49 -5.87
N ALA A 347 24.76 -9.37 -4.72
CA ALA A 347 25.44 -9.03 -3.48
C ALA A 347 26.46 -10.14 -3.21
N THR A 348 27.74 -9.78 -3.13
CA THR A 348 28.78 -10.70 -2.69
C THR A 348 28.46 -11.11 -1.25
N PHE A 349 28.35 -12.40 -0.99
CA PHE A 349 28.11 -12.95 0.34
C PHE A 349 29.27 -13.84 0.76
N GLU A 350 29.43 -13.99 2.07
CA GLU A 350 30.42 -14.89 2.67
C GLU A 350 29.74 -16.18 3.10
N GLU A 351 30.42 -17.30 2.91
CA GLU A 351 29.97 -18.56 3.52
C GLU A 351 30.17 -18.54 5.03
N PRO A 352 29.41 -19.35 5.80
CA PRO A 352 29.66 -19.53 7.22
C PRO A 352 31.08 -20.06 7.45
N LEU A 353 31.70 -19.69 8.57
CA LEU A 353 33.05 -20.16 8.94
C LEU A 353 33.07 -21.64 9.34
N TYR A 354 31.91 -22.21 9.69
CA TYR A 354 31.75 -23.59 10.14
C TYR A 354 30.87 -24.37 9.18
N ASP A 355 31.16 -25.66 8.99
CA ASP A 355 30.46 -26.51 8.02
C ASP A 355 29.01 -26.74 8.46
N PRO A 356 28.00 -26.40 7.63
CA PRO A 356 26.60 -26.72 7.90
C PRO A 356 26.31 -28.20 8.16
N GLN A 357 27.15 -29.12 7.65
CA GLN A 357 27.01 -30.56 7.91
C GLN A 357 27.22 -30.93 9.38
N GLU A 358 27.85 -30.07 10.17
CA GLU A 358 28.04 -30.31 11.61
C GLU A 358 26.73 -30.18 12.41
N LEU A 359 25.67 -29.57 11.85
CA LEU A 359 24.39 -29.40 12.52
C LEU A 359 23.78 -30.73 13.01
N SER A 360 23.98 -31.82 12.26
CA SER A 360 23.51 -33.15 12.64
C SER A 360 24.18 -33.71 13.89
N GLY A 361 25.43 -33.33 14.17
CA GLY A 361 26.14 -33.70 15.40
C GLY A 361 25.91 -32.73 16.56
N ILE A 362 25.43 -31.51 16.28
CA ILE A 362 25.11 -30.51 17.30
C ILE A 362 23.72 -30.76 17.89
N VAL A 363 22.75 -31.07 17.02
CA VAL A 363 21.36 -31.29 17.42
C VAL A 363 21.02 -32.76 17.24
N GLY A 364 20.95 -33.49 18.36
CA GLY A 364 20.48 -34.89 18.38
C GLY A 364 18.95 -35.03 18.42
N THR A 365 18.48 -36.27 18.57
CA THR A 365 17.04 -36.56 18.70
C THR A 365 16.51 -36.44 20.13
N ASN A 366 17.41 -36.41 21.12
CA ASN A 366 17.05 -36.22 22.52
C ASN A 366 16.77 -34.74 22.84
N LEU A 367 15.53 -34.31 22.62
CA LEU A 367 15.06 -32.94 22.84
C LEU A 367 15.03 -32.50 24.32
N ARG A 368 15.38 -33.39 25.28
CA ARG A 368 15.57 -33.00 26.69
C ARG A 368 16.93 -32.33 26.92
N ARG A 369 17.90 -32.57 26.03
CA ARG A 369 19.20 -31.87 26.06
C ARG A 369 19.03 -30.46 25.51
N GLN A 370 19.72 -29.50 26.12
CA GLN A 370 19.71 -28.12 25.63
C GLN A 370 20.42 -28.07 24.27
N ILE A 371 19.76 -27.47 23.28
CA ILE A 371 20.34 -27.20 21.96
C ILE A 371 21.16 -25.90 22.06
N PRO A 372 22.47 -25.89 21.75
CA PRO A 372 23.27 -24.67 21.75
C PRO A 372 22.92 -23.82 20.52
N ILE A 373 21.93 -22.94 20.67
CA ILE A 373 21.31 -22.26 19.52
C ILE A 373 22.27 -21.34 18.75
N HIS A 374 23.28 -20.76 19.42
CA HIS A 374 24.34 -19.98 18.78
C HIS A 374 25.14 -20.82 17.77
N GLU A 375 25.36 -22.11 18.04
CA GLU A 375 26.06 -23.02 17.12
C GLU A 375 25.23 -23.31 15.86
N VAL A 376 23.90 -23.28 15.97
CA VAL A 376 23.00 -23.35 14.81
C VAL A 376 23.09 -22.07 14.00
N ILE A 377 23.00 -20.90 14.65
CA ILE A 377 23.11 -19.58 13.99
C ILE A 377 24.44 -19.45 13.24
N ALA A 378 25.55 -19.83 13.88
CA ALA A 378 26.89 -19.74 13.31
C ALA A 378 27.08 -20.52 12.01
N ARG A 379 26.27 -21.56 11.75
CA ARG A 379 26.33 -22.41 10.55
C ARG A 379 25.33 -22.02 9.46
N ILE A 380 24.47 -21.04 9.71
CA ILE A 380 23.47 -20.58 8.73
C ILE A 380 23.66 -19.13 8.27
N VAL A 381 24.39 -18.30 9.02
CA VAL A 381 24.62 -16.88 8.69
C VAL A 381 25.97 -16.65 8.00
N ASP A 382 26.02 -15.61 7.18
CA ASP A 382 27.23 -15.22 6.43
C ASP A 382 28.39 -14.89 7.37
N GLY A 383 29.58 -15.44 7.09
CA GLY A 383 30.78 -15.21 7.89
C GLY A 383 30.66 -15.65 9.36
N SER A 384 29.65 -16.45 9.71
CA SER A 384 29.28 -16.77 11.10
C SER A 384 29.13 -15.52 11.99
N SER A 385 28.76 -14.38 11.39
CA SER A 385 28.66 -13.08 12.03
C SER A 385 27.24 -12.80 12.52
N PHE A 386 27.10 -12.56 13.82
CA PHE A 386 25.84 -12.31 14.50
C PHE A 386 25.98 -11.19 15.54
N SER A 387 25.36 -10.05 15.24
CA SER A 387 25.32 -8.92 16.16
C SER A 387 24.18 -9.11 17.16
N GLU A 388 24.48 -9.76 18.28
CA GLU A 388 23.49 -10.10 19.31
C GLU A 388 22.90 -8.86 20.01
N PHE A 389 21.58 -8.78 20.05
CA PHE A 389 20.81 -7.77 20.75
C PHE A 389 20.46 -8.24 22.17
N LYS A 390 20.78 -7.42 23.17
CA LYS A 390 20.54 -7.70 24.60
C LYS A 390 21.03 -9.10 25.05
N PRO A 391 22.31 -9.45 24.86
CA PRO A 391 22.82 -10.78 25.24
C PRO A 391 22.66 -11.07 26.75
N LEU A 392 22.74 -10.04 27.60
CA LEU A 392 22.67 -10.17 29.06
C LEU A 392 21.25 -10.05 29.67
N TYR A 393 20.21 -9.96 28.85
CA TYR A 393 18.82 -9.81 29.33
C TYR A 393 17.90 -10.81 28.61
N GLY A 394 17.07 -11.56 29.34
CA GLY A 394 16.20 -12.58 28.75
C GLY A 394 16.97 -13.62 27.93
N SER A 395 18.05 -14.17 28.49
CA SER A 395 19.02 -15.04 27.79
C SER A 395 18.46 -16.36 27.24
N THR A 396 17.24 -16.75 27.66
CA THR A 396 16.54 -17.91 27.07
C THR A 396 15.92 -17.62 25.70
N LEU A 397 15.98 -16.37 25.23
CA LEU A 397 15.66 -15.98 23.87
C LEU A 397 16.81 -15.17 23.28
N VAL A 398 17.50 -15.76 22.31
CA VAL A 398 18.58 -15.13 21.57
C VAL A 398 17.97 -14.29 20.44
N THR A 399 18.39 -13.04 20.33
CA THR A 399 17.92 -12.12 19.28
C THR A 399 19.09 -11.35 18.73
N GLY A 400 19.15 -11.10 17.43
CA GLY A 400 20.25 -10.33 16.85
C GLY A 400 20.19 -10.21 15.34
N PHE A 401 21.06 -9.38 14.77
CA PHE A 401 21.12 -9.12 13.34
C PHE A 401 22.21 -9.98 12.68
N ALA A 402 21.94 -10.45 11.47
CA ALA A 402 22.88 -11.20 10.65
C ALA A 402 22.59 -10.98 9.16
N LYS A 403 23.33 -11.68 8.30
CA LYS A 403 23.03 -11.81 6.87
C LYS A 403 22.93 -13.27 6.47
N ILE A 404 22.09 -13.57 5.47
CA ILE A 404 21.99 -14.89 4.82
C ILE A 404 21.98 -14.64 3.31
N TYR A 405 22.98 -15.13 2.59
CA TYR A 405 23.18 -14.85 1.15
C TYR A 405 23.14 -13.34 0.85
N GLY A 406 23.74 -12.52 1.72
CA GLY A 406 23.79 -11.07 1.61
C GLY A 406 22.51 -10.34 2.07
N HIS A 407 21.40 -11.04 2.28
CA HIS A 407 20.16 -10.44 2.77
C HIS A 407 20.26 -10.13 4.26
N PRO A 408 20.03 -8.88 4.72
CA PRO A 408 19.98 -8.57 6.14
C PRO A 408 18.77 -9.24 6.79
N VAL A 409 18.98 -9.88 7.95
CA VAL A 409 17.93 -10.58 8.69
C VAL A 409 18.02 -10.30 10.19
N GLY A 410 16.88 -10.32 10.87
CA GLY A 410 16.78 -10.40 12.31
C GLY A 410 16.44 -11.82 12.73
N ILE A 411 17.23 -12.42 13.63
CA ILE A 411 17.01 -13.78 14.11
C ILE A 411 16.42 -13.73 15.52
N VAL A 412 15.42 -14.56 15.78
CA VAL A 412 14.78 -14.78 17.08
C VAL A 412 14.80 -16.28 17.37
N ALA A 413 15.58 -16.72 18.35
CA ALA A 413 15.93 -18.13 18.51
C ALA A 413 15.84 -18.58 19.97
N ASN A 414 15.18 -19.70 20.24
CA ASN A 414 15.02 -20.19 21.61
C ASN A 414 16.32 -20.81 22.14
N ASN A 415 16.65 -20.49 23.39
CA ASN A 415 17.74 -21.09 24.16
C ASN A 415 17.24 -21.61 25.52
N GLY A 416 15.97 -22.00 25.60
CA GLY A 416 15.28 -22.41 26.82
C GLY A 416 13.80 -22.01 26.84
N ILE A 417 13.17 -22.13 28.01
CA ILE A 417 11.78 -21.69 28.25
C ILE A 417 11.64 -20.16 28.18
N LEU A 418 10.46 -19.67 27.83
CA LEU A 418 10.21 -18.22 27.78
C LEU A 418 9.85 -17.65 29.16
N PHE A 419 10.63 -16.64 29.58
CA PHE A 419 10.34 -15.79 30.74
C PHE A 419 9.73 -14.45 30.29
N SER A 420 9.33 -13.62 31.26
CA SER A 420 8.78 -12.27 31.02
C SER A 420 9.80 -11.40 30.30
N GLU A 421 11.05 -11.45 30.73
CA GLU A 421 12.19 -10.72 30.18
C GLU A 421 12.46 -11.13 28.74
N SER A 422 12.43 -12.44 28.47
CA SER A 422 12.62 -13.01 27.12
C SER A 422 11.51 -12.52 26.18
N SER A 423 10.27 -12.47 26.66
CA SER A 423 9.12 -11.99 25.87
C SER A 423 9.20 -10.50 25.56
N LEU A 424 9.60 -9.68 26.55
CA LEU A 424 9.81 -8.24 26.36
C LEU A 424 10.98 -7.94 25.41
N LYS A 425 12.07 -8.72 25.51
CA LYS A 425 13.20 -8.67 24.59
C LYS A 425 12.78 -8.99 23.16
N GLY A 426 12.07 -10.11 22.97
CA GLY A 426 11.59 -10.54 21.67
C GLY A 426 10.64 -9.51 21.04
N ALA A 427 9.68 -8.99 21.80
CA ALA A 427 8.75 -7.97 21.33
C ALA A 427 9.46 -6.71 20.83
N HIS A 428 10.40 -6.19 21.61
CA HIS A 428 11.20 -5.02 21.22
C HIS A 428 12.04 -5.32 19.96
N PHE A 429 12.69 -6.47 19.89
CA PHE A 429 13.52 -6.81 18.74
C PHE A 429 12.70 -6.97 17.45
N VAL A 430 11.53 -7.61 17.52
CA VAL A 430 10.60 -7.75 16.40
C VAL A 430 10.12 -6.38 15.91
N GLN A 431 9.74 -5.48 16.83
CA GLN A 431 9.36 -4.10 16.49
C GLN A 431 10.51 -3.32 15.83
N LEU A 432 11.75 -3.53 16.30
CA LEU A 432 12.94 -2.91 15.73
C LEU A 432 13.20 -3.38 14.29
N CYS A 433 13.04 -4.69 14.02
CA CYS A 433 13.14 -5.23 12.67
C CYS A 433 12.03 -4.68 11.76
N GLY A 434 10.81 -4.57 12.28
CA GLY A 434 9.68 -3.94 11.59
C GLY A 434 9.98 -2.50 11.16
N LYS A 435 10.47 -1.67 12.09
CA LYS A 435 10.84 -0.27 11.82
C LYS A 435 11.94 -0.13 10.77
N ARG A 436 12.80 -1.15 10.63
CA ARG A 436 13.94 -1.16 9.71
C ARG A 436 13.67 -1.93 8.42
N HIS A 437 12.46 -2.49 8.25
CA HIS A 437 12.09 -3.38 7.15
C HIS A 437 13.05 -4.57 6.97
N ILE A 438 13.50 -5.15 8.08
CA ILE A 438 14.40 -6.31 8.09
C ILE A 438 13.56 -7.59 8.25
N PRO A 439 13.66 -8.57 7.32
CA PRO A 439 13.03 -9.88 7.46
C PRO A 439 13.41 -10.60 8.76
N LEU A 440 12.48 -11.39 9.29
CA LEU A 440 12.64 -12.12 10.55
C LEU A 440 12.78 -13.63 10.34
N ILE A 441 13.74 -14.25 11.01
CA ILE A 441 13.94 -15.70 11.06
C ILE A 441 13.69 -16.19 12.49
N PHE A 442 12.76 -17.13 12.66
CA PHE A 442 12.45 -17.75 13.94
C PHE A 442 13.02 -19.17 13.98
N LEU A 443 13.87 -19.45 14.98
CA LEU A 443 14.38 -20.81 15.22
C LEU A 443 13.71 -21.37 16.48
N GLN A 444 12.75 -22.28 16.27
CA GLN A 444 11.92 -22.81 17.35
C GLN A 444 12.56 -24.01 18.02
N ASN A 445 12.80 -23.87 19.32
CA ASN A 445 13.09 -24.95 20.25
C ASN A 445 12.52 -24.60 21.62
N ILE A 446 11.19 -24.69 21.74
CA ILE A 446 10.42 -24.18 22.86
C ILE A 446 9.49 -25.25 23.44
N SER A 447 9.61 -25.45 24.75
CA SER A 447 8.73 -26.33 25.54
C SER A 447 7.57 -25.57 26.21
N GLY A 448 7.64 -24.24 26.26
CA GLY A 448 6.58 -23.38 26.80
C GLY A 448 7.11 -22.16 27.54
N PHE A 449 6.21 -21.49 28.27
CA PHE A 449 6.53 -20.39 29.18
C PHE A 449 6.84 -20.90 30.58
N MET A 450 7.54 -20.11 31.38
CA MET A 450 7.67 -20.38 32.81
C MET A 450 6.29 -20.34 33.49
N VAL A 451 6.02 -21.32 34.35
CA VAL A 451 4.78 -21.46 35.12
C VAL A 451 5.03 -21.26 36.62
N GLY A 452 3.97 -20.92 37.37
CA GLY A 452 4.02 -20.78 38.83
C GLY A 452 3.54 -19.42 39.30
N GLN A 453 3.25 -19.31 40.61
CA GLN A 453 2.62 -18.12 41.19
C GLN A 453 3.44 -16.84 40.96
N ASP A 454 4.76 -16.92 41.06
CA ASP A 454 5.64 -15.75 40.88
C ASP A 454 5.73 -15.30 39.43
N ALA A 455 5.72 -16.24 38.47
CA ALA A 455 5.67 -15.92 37.04
C ALA A 455 4.37 -15.19 36.68
N GLU A 456 3.23 -15.66 37.21
CA GLU A 456 1.92 -15.03 37.03
C GLU A 456 1.86 -13.64 37.67
N LYS A 457 2.32 -13.48 38.93
CA LYS A 457 2.41 -12.17 39.60
C LYS A 457 3.32 -11.20 38.83
N GLY A 458 4.42 -11.70 38.26
CA GLY A 458 5.33 -10.94 37.40
C GLY A 458 4.73 -10.56 36.04
N GLY A 459 3.54 -11.06 35.70
CA GLY A 459 2.82 -10.74 34.49
C GLY A 459 3.32 -11.48 33.24
N ILE A 460 3.73 -12.74 33.39
CA ILE A 460 4.18 -13.58 32.26
C ILE A 460 3.17 -13.59 31.11
N ALA A 461 1.87 -13.68 31.40
CA ALA A 461 0.81 -13.64 30.39
C ALA A 461 0.80 -12.33 29.58
N LYS A 462 0.80 -11.16 30.24
CA LYS A 462 0.81 -9.85 29.55
C LYS A 462 2.14 -9.55 28.84
N ASN A 463 3.24 -10.20 29.24
CA ASN A 463 4.54 -10.01 28.60
C ASN A 463 4.68 -10.94 27.39
N GLY A 464 4.22 -12.18 27.49
CA GLY A 464 4.05 -13.09 26.35
C GLY A 464 3.12 -12.51 25.30
N ALA A 465 2.01 -11.89 25.72
CA ALA A 465 1.08 -11.21 24.81
C ALA A 465 1.76 -10.11 23.97
N LYS A 466 2.69 -9.33 24.53
CA LYS A 466 3.43 -8.31 23.75
C LYS A 466 4.27 -8.92 22.63
N LEU A 467 4.90 -10.07 22.88
CA LEU A 467 5.65 -10.81 21.86
C LEU A 467 4.70 -11.28 20.76
N VAL A 468 3.59 -11.91 21.14
CA VAL A 468 2.56 -12.38 20.19
C VAL A 468 2.00 -11.22 19.37
N THR A 469 1.67 -10.08 19.99
CA THR A 469 1.23 -8.87 19.28
C THR A 469 2.29 -8.39 18.29
N ALA A 470 3.56 -8.31 18.70
CA ALA A 470 4.63 -7.88 17.82
C ALA A 470 4.79 -8.82 16.60
N VAL A 471 4.79 -10.14 16.83
CA VAL A 471 4.89 -11.15 15.76
C VAL A 471 3.69 -11.10 14.81
N SER A 472 2.49 -10.85 15.35
CA SER A 472 1.26 -10.78 14.57
C SER A 472 1.20 -9.54 13.68
N CYS A 473 1.62 -8.38 14.21
CA CYS A 473 1.41 -7.09 13.56
C CYS A 473 2.60 -6.61 12.71
N VAL A 474 3.78 -7.22 12.86
CA VAL A 474 4.96 -6.78 12.09
C VAL A 474 4.80 -7.11 10.60
N ASP A 475 4.91 -6.09 9.77
CA ASP A 475 4.78 -6.17 8.31
C ASP A 475 6.15 -6.31 7.63
N VAL A 476 6.82 -7.42 7.91
CA VAL A 476 8.06 -7.85 7.24
C VAL A 476 7.96 -9.34 6.91
N PRO A 477 8.72 -9.86 5.92
CA PRO A 477 8.78 -11.30 5.67
C PRO A 477 9.25 -12.04 6.92
N LYS A 478 8.48 -13.07 7.33
CA LYS A 478 8.78 -13.94 8.48
C LYS A 478 9.03 -15.35 7.99
N PHE A 479 10.08 -16.00 8.48
CA PHE A 479 10.42 -17.39 8.18
C PHE A 479 10.59 -18.15 9.49
N THR A 480 10.14 -19.38 9.53
CA THR A 480 10.22 -20.21 10.74
C THR A 480 10.89 -21.53 10.43
N VAL A 481 11.83 -21.95 11.28
CA VAL A 481 12.45 -23.28 11.25
C VAL A 481 12.30 -23.91 12.63
N VAL A 482 11.61 -25.04 12.70
CA VAL A 482 11.48 -25.82 13.94
C VAL A 482 12.65 -26.77 14.03
N VAL A 483 13.61 -26.45 14.90
CA VAL A 483 14.88 -27.19 15.07
C VAL A 483 14.84 -28.20 16.23
N GLY A 484 13.81 -28.13 17.07
CA GLY A 484 13.62 -29.01 18.21
C GLY A 484 12.14 -29.11 18.62
N SER A 485 11.82 -28.74 19.86
CA SER A 485 10.43 -28.74 20.34
C SER A 485 9.66 -27.51 19.87
N SER A 486 8.37 -27.65 19.57
CA SER A 486 7.42 -26.56 19.39
C SER A 486 6.15 -26.86 20.16
N ALA A 487 6.11 -26.45 21.43
CA ALA A 487 5.04 -26.79 22.35
C ALA A 487 4.27 -25.57 22.90
N GLY A 488 2.95 -25.73 22.99
CA GLY A 488 2.02 -24.82 23.66
C GLY A 488 2.10 -23.37 23.18
N ALA A 489 1.95 -22.42 24.11
CA ALA A 489 2.01 -20.99 23.78
C ALA A 489 3.38 -20.53 23.22
N GLY A 490 4.43 -21.32 23.42
CA GLY A 490 5.75 -21.06 22.83
C GLY A 490 5.73 -21.08 21.30
N ASN A 491 4.96 -21.99 20.70
CA ASN A 491 4.71 -22.04 19.26
C ASN A 491 4.19 -20.69 18.74
N TYR A 492 3.30 -20.05 19.51
CA TYR A 492 2.65 -18.81 19.14
C TYR A 492 3.60 -17.62 19.16
N GLY A 493 4.32 -17.45 20.29
CA GLY A 493 5.28 -16.36 20.46
C GLY A 493 6.47 -16.43 19.48
N MET A 494 6.75 -17.60 18.91
CA MET A 494 7.86 -17.83 17.98
C MET A 494 7.41 -17.94 16.52
N CYS A 495 6.27 -17.36 16.15
CA CYS A 495 5.76 -17.32 14.77
C CYS A 495 5.47 -18.72 14.18
N GLY A 496 4.74 -19.56 14.92
CA GLY A 496 4.19 -20.82 14.42
C GLY A 496 3.18 -20.63 13.29
N ARG A 497 2.60 -21.73 12.80
CA ARG A 497 1.77 -21.76 11.57
C ARG A 497 0.65 -20.73 11.52
N ALA A 498 0.01 -20.45 12.66
CA ALA A 498 -1.09 -19.49 12.77
C ALA A 498 -0.69 -18.02 12.58
N TYR A 499 0.60 -17.70 12.61
CA TYR A 499 1.14 -16.34 12.53
C TYR A 499 1.68 -15.98 11.14
N SER A 500 1.30 -16.79 10.15
CA SER A 500 1.55 -16.60 8.72
C SER A 500 3.02 -16.30 8.38
N PRO A 501 3.98 -17.16 8.76
CA PRO A 501 5.30 -17.11 8.16
C PRO A 501 5.21 -17.43 6.66
N ARG A 502 6.03 -16.73 5.85
CA ARG A 502 6.11 -16.93 4.40
C ARG A 502 6.44 -18.39 4.08
N LEU A 503 7.38 -18.96 4.83
CA LEU A 503 7.69 -20.39 4.84
C LEU A 503 7.94 -20.85 6.28
N LEU A 504 7.44 -22.04 6.60
CA LEU A 504 7.73 -22.74 7.85
C LEU A 504 8.28 -24.13 7.52
N PHE A 505 9.49 -24.44 7.97
CA PHE A 505 10.10 -25.76 7.82
C PHE A 505 10.36 -26.41 9.17
N THR A 506 10.49 -27.73 9.16
CA THR A 506 10.70 -28.54 10.36
C THR A 506 11.89 -29.47 10.14
N TRP A 507 12.72 -29.69 11.17
CA TRP A 507 13.80 -30.68 11.12
C TRP A 507 13.28 -32.10 11.41
N PRO A 508 14.01 -33.16 11.03
CA PRO A 508 13.51 -34.54 11.15
C PRO A 508 13.30 -34.98 12.61
N ASN A 509 14.07 -34.43 13.54
CA ASN A 509 13.99 -34.70 14.98
C ASN A 509 12.91 -33.88 15.71
N ALA A 510 12.35 -32.86 15.07
CA ALA A 510 11.51 -31.89 15.73
C ALA A 510 10.14 -32.46 16.10
N LYS A 511 9.54 -31.90 17.15
CA LYS A 511 8.23 -32.31 17.65
C LYS A 511 7.32 -31.12 17.89
N THR A 512 6.09 -31.20 17.39
CA THR A 512 5.09 -30.13 17.55
C THR A 512 3.86 -30.67 18.26
N SER A 513 3.49 -30.06 19.39
CA SER A 513 2.33 -30.51 20.18
C SER A 513 1.76 -29.41 21.05
N VAL A 514 0.56 -29.63 21.60
CA VAL A 514 -0.04 -28.69 22.57
C VAL A 514 0.77 -28.65 23.88
N MET A 515 1.33 -29.78 24.30
CA MET A 515 2.28 -29.92 25.42
C MET A 515 3.00 -31.28 25.28
N GLY A 516 4.04 -31.52 26.11
CA GLY A 516 4.78 -32.79 26.06
C GLY A 516 3.89 -33.99 26.42
N ALA A 517 4.13 -35.16 25.80
CA ALA A 517 3.30 -36.36 25.99
C ALA A 517 3.19 -36.80 27.46
N GLU A 518 4.28 -36.69 28.23
CA GLU A 518 4.28 -36.98 29.67
C GLU A 518 3.40 -36.00 30.46
N GLN A 519 3.49 -34.70 30.14
CA GLN A 519 2.69 -33.67 30.81
C GLN A 519 1.20 -33.85 30.52
N LEU A 520 0.84 -34.11 29.26
CA LEU A 520 -0.55 -34.29 28.86
C LEU A 520 -1.19 -35.52 29.50
N SER A 521 -0.47 -36.66 29.54
CA SER A 521 -0.94 -37.88 30.21
C SER A 521 -1.20 -37.63 31.70
N SER A 522 -0.23 -37.03 32.41
CA SER A 522 -0.37 -36.74 33.83
C SER A 522 -1.51 -35.76 34.15
N VAL A 523 -1.75 -34.76 33.29
CA VAL A 523 -2.88 -33.84 33.46
C VAL A 523 -4.21 -34.57 33.22
N MET A 524 -4.30 -35.41 32.19
CA MET A 524 -5.52 -36.18 31.90
C MET A 524 -5.87 -37.19 33.01
N GLU A 525 -4.85 -37.79 33.62
CA GLU A 525 -4.98 -38.63 34.82
C GLU A 525 -5.49 -37.82 36.02
N ALA A 526 -4.92 -36.63 36.26
CA ALA A 526 -5.30 -35.78 37.39
C ALA A 526 -6.74 -35.22 37.30
N VAL A 527 -7.25 -34.96 36.09
CA VAL A 527 -8.64 -34.47 35.88
C VAL A 527 -9.70 -35.58 35.86
N GLY A 528 -9.34 -36.82 36.25
CA GLY A 528 -10.31 -37.87 36.56
C GLY A 528 -10.83 -38.68 35.38
N LYS A 529 -10.14 -38.69 34.23
CA LYS A 529 -10.42 -39.66 33.16
C LYS A 529 -9.64 -40.95 33.40
N GLN A 530 -10.24 -42.10 33.13
CA GLN A 530 -9.56 -43.39 33.15
C GLN A 530 -8.34 -43.31 32.23
N ALA A 531 -7.14 -43.58 32.75
CA ALA A 531 -5.90 -43.45 32.00
C ALA A 531 -5.91 -44.44 30.83
N ASP A 532 -6.07 -43.91 29.60
CA ASP A 532 -5.86 -44.69 28.39
C ASP A 532 -4.35 -44.98 28.27
N PRO A 533 -3.91 -46.24 28.43
CA PRO A 533 -2.48 -46.57 28.39
C PRO A 533 -1.85 -46.29 27.02
N ALA A 534 -2.66 -46.18 25.96
CA ALA A 534 -2.20 -45.85 24.62
C ALA A 534 -2.09 -44.33 24.38
N LEU A 535 -2.61 -43.48 25.28
CA LEU A 535 -2.62 -42.02 25.11
C LEU A 535 -1.22 -41.44 24.91
N LYS A 536 -0.25 -41.85 25.74
CA LYS A 536 1.13 -41.36 25.65
C LYS A 536 1.74 -41.68 24.28
N ALA A 537 1.59 -42.91 23.82
CA ALA A 537 2.11 -43.35 22.52
C ALA A 537 1.42 -42.64 21.36
N ARG A 538 0.10 -42.41 21.46
CA ARG A 538 -0.65 -41.63 20.46
C ARG A 538 -0.15 -40.19 20.36
N ILE A 539 -0.01 -39.49 21.48
CA ILE A 539 0.48 -38.10 21.48
C ILE A 539 1.90 -38.02 20.92
N GLU A 540 2.75 -39.00 21.26
CA GLU A 540 4.11 -39.06 20.74
C GLU A 540 4.11 -39.13 19.21
N HIS A 541 3.32 -40.04 18.64
CA HIS A 541 3.16 -40.18 17.19
C HIS A 541 2.54 -38.92 16.54
N GLU A 542 1.49 -38.35 17.14
CA GLU A 542 0.84 -37.12 16.66
C GLU A 542 1.76 -35.89 16.72
N SER A 543 2.88 -35.97 17.47
CA SER A 543 3.86 -34.90 17.58
C SER A 543 5.01 -34.99 16.59
N GLU A 544 5.18 -36.12 15.90
CA GLU A 544 6.28 -36.35 14.96
C GLU A 544 6.24 -35.41 13.76
N ALA A 545 7.41 -35.03 13.25
CA ALA A 545 7.54 -34.15 12.07
C ALA A 545 6.77 -34.70 10.85
N THR A 546 6.80 -36.02 10.63
CA THR A 546 6.07 -36.71 9.56
C THR A 546 4.56 -36.54 9.68
N PHE A 547 4.01 -36.67 10.89
CA PHE A 547 2.58 -36.51 11.16
C PHE A 547 2.10 -35.08 10.88
N GLY A 548 2.86 -34.08 11.34
CA GLY A 548 2.57 -32.67 11.12
C GLY A 548 2.70 -32.24 9.66
N SER A 549 3.77 -32.68 8.98
CA SER A 549 4.03 -32.35 7.58
C SER A 549 2.99 -32.99 6.64
N ALA A 550 2.52 -34.21 6.96
CA ALA A 550 1.41 -34.84 6.25
C ALA A 550 0.13 -33.98 6.26
N ARG A 551 -0.08 -33.22 7.34
CA ARG A 551 -1.24 -32.34 7.57
C ARG A 551 -0.96 -30.87 7.25
N LEU A 552 0.19 -30.54 6.67
CA LEU A 552 0.60 -29.17 6.28
C LEU A 552 0.67 -28.18 7.46
N TRP A 553 1.10 -28.66 8.63
CA TRP A 553 1.49 -27.76 9.73
C TRP A 553 2.78 -26.99 9.41
N ASP A 554 3.60 -27.57 8.54
CA ASP A 554 4.78 -27.01 7.90
C ASP A 554 4.70 -27.12 6.37
N ASP A 555 5.64 -26.45 5.71
CA ASP A 555 5.83 -26.45 4.27
C ASP A 555 6.88 -27.50 3.82
N GLY A 556 7.32 -28.38 4.73
CA GLY A 556 8.24 -29.47 4.44
C GLY A 556 9.19 -29.79 5.60
N ILE A 557 9.66 -31.04 5.60
CA ILE A 557 10.74 -31.50 6.47
C ILE A 557 12.05 -31.35 5.71
N ILE A 558 13.03 -30.67 6.30
CA ILE A 558 14.33 -30.41 5.68
C ILE A 558 15.45 -31.04 6.52
N PRO A 559 16.52 -31.58 5.89
CA PRO A 559 17.75 -31.89 6.60
C PRO A 559 18.33 -30.63 7.26
N PRO A 560 18.90 -30.72 8.48
CA PRO A 560 19.46 -29.57 9.19
C PRO A 560 20.43 -28.73 8.35
N GLU A 561 21.33 -29.38 7.61
CA GLU A 561 22.34 -28.77 6.75
C GLU A 561 21.75 -27.96 5.58
N HIS A 562 20.50 -28.23 5.18
CA HIS A 562 19.83 -27.49 4.10
C HIS A 562 19.19 -26.18 4.57
N THR A 563 19.13 -25.93 5.88
CA THR A 563 18.46 -24.75 6.48
C THR A 563 18.90 -23.44 5.83
N ARG A 564 20.21 -23.22 5.70
CA ARG A 564 20.76 -22.00 5.07
C ARG A 564 20.24 -21.82 3.65
N ARG A 565 20.30 -22.87 2.83
CA ARG A 565 19.90 -22.85 1.41
C ARG A 565 18.40 -22.56 1.25
N VAL A 566 17.53 -23.20 2.05
CA VAL A 566 16.08 -22.96 1.94
C VAL A 566 15.69 -21.57 2.42
N LEU A 567 16.34 -21.05 3.47
CA LEU A 567 16.15 -19.67 3.91
C LEU A 567 16.61 -18.68 2.83
N GLY A 568 17.76 -18.94 2.19
CA GLY A 568 18.25 -18.14 1.07
C GLY A 568 17.26 -18.04 -0.08
N MET A 569 16.73 -19.18 -0.54
CA MET A 569 15.70 -19.21 -1.58
C MET A 569 14.42 -18.49 -1.15
N GLY A 570 14.00 -18.65 0.11
CA GLY A 570 12.85 -17.95 0.67
C GLY A 570 13.02 -16.44 0.76
N LEU A 571 14.21 -15.97 1.14
CA LEU A 571 14.56 -14.55 1.21
C LEU A 571 14.63 -13.95 -0.19
N GLN A 572 15.26 -14.64 -1.15
CA GLN A 572 15.28 -14.23 -2.55
C GLN A 572 13.87 -14.09 -3.11
N MET A 573 12.99 -15.06 -2.82
CA MET A 573 11.59 -15.04 -3.21
C MET A 573 10.83 -13.85 -2.60
N ALA A 574 10.92 -13.66 -1.28
CA ALA A 574 10.16 -12.63 -0.58
C ALA A 574 10.67 -11.19 -0.85
N CYS A 575 11.97 -11.04 -1.08
CA CYS A 575 12.61 -9.74 -1.32
C CYS A 575 12.80 -9.42 -2.81
N GLY A 576 12.85 -10.43 -3.68
CA GLY A 576 13.05 -10.31 -5.14
C GLY A 576 11.76 -10.16 -5.95
N GLY A 577 10.61 -10.58 -5.42
CA GLY A 577 9.29 -10.36 -6.03
C GLY A 577 8.76 -8.92 -5.90
N GLN A 578 9.50 -8.03 -5.23
CA GLN A 578 9.12 -6.62 -5.13
C GLN A 578 9.52 -5.89 -6.41
N ASN A 579 8.57 -5.66 -7.31
CA ASN A 579 8.60 -4.42 -8.07
C ASN A 579 8.59 -3.28 -7.04
N LYS A 580 9.78 -2.78 -6.66
CA LYS A 580 9.93 -1.44 -6.12
C LYS A 580 9.49 -0.50 -7.23
N GLY A 581 8.19 -0.24 -7.31
CA GLY A 581 7.57 0.32 -8.50
C GLY A 581 6.19 -0.25 -8.85
N VAL A 582 5.62 -1.11 -8.00
CA VAL A 582 4.26 -0.80 -7.56
C VAL A 582 4.53 -0.06 -6.26
N GLU A 583 4.60 1.28 -6.34
CA GLU A 583 4.21 2.10 -5.19
C GLU A 583 2.94 1.46 -4.61
N LYS A 584 2.59 1.73 -3.35
CA LYS A 584 1.17 1.59 -3.03
C LYS A 584 0.43 2.55 -3.97
N GLU A 585 0.10 2.12 -5.20
CA GLU A 585 -1.08 2.51 -5.91
C GLU A 585 -2.16 2.19 -4.91
N SER A 586 -2.46 3.19 -4.09
CA SER A 586 -3.78 3.78 -3.98
C SER A 586 -4.88 2.77 -4.33
N THR A 587 -4.82 1.61 -3.67
CA THR A 587 -5.97 0.74 -3.55
C THR A 587 -7.02 1.64 -2.93
N TRP A 588 -8.25 1.46 -3.38
CA TRP A 588 -9.38 2.23 -2.88
C TRP A 588 -9.33 2.35 -1.34
N ASP A 589 -9.00 1.25 -0.65
CA ASP A 589 -8.85 1.19 0.80
C ASP A 589 -7.67 2.01 1.35
N SER A 590 -6.54 2.07 0.62
CA SER A 590 -5.38 2.88 1.03
C SER A 590 -5.63 4.39 0.86
N ILE A 591 -6.35 4.83 -0.19
CA ILE A 591 -6.73 6.24 -0.34
C ILE A 591 -7.71 6.61 0.77
N LYS A 592 -8.72 5.77 1.00
CA LYS A 592 -9.71 5.97 2.06
C LYS A 592 -9.09 6.11 3.45
N ASP A 593 -8.19 5.21 3.81
CA ASP A 593 -7.55 5.23 5.13
C ASP A 593 -6.74 6.52 5.35
N VAL A 594 -5.97 6.95 4.34
CA VAL A 594 -5.20 8.20 4.42
C VAL A 594 -6.14 9.41 4.44
N ALA A 595 -7.10 9.49 3.52
CA ALA A 595 -8.05 10.58 3.44
C ALA A 595 -8.87 10.74 4.74
N SER A 596 -9.31 9.63 5.35
CA SER A 596 -10.06 9.65 6.62
C SER A 596 -9.26 10.24 7.78
N LYS A 597 -7.96 9.94 7.86
CA LYS A 597 -7.07 10.54 8.88
C LYS A 597 -6.92 12.04 8.68
N VAL A 598 -6.74 12.49 7.44
CA VAL A 598 -6.64 13.93 7.12
C VAL A 598 -7.98 14.64 7.33
N ALA A 599 -9.09 14.01 6.97
CA ALA A 599 -10.45 14.53 7.19
C ALA A 599 -10.72 14.72 8.68
N LYS A 600 -10.36 13.75 9.51
CA LYS A 600 -10.47 13.87 10.97
C LYS A 600 -9.66 15.06 11.50
N GLN A 601 -8.45 15.26 10.96
CA GLN A 601 -7.61 16.39 11.35
C GLN A 601 -8.17 17.74 10.87
N LEU A 602 -8.80 17.79 9.69
CA LEU A 602 -9.50 18.98 9.20
C LEU A 602 -10.73 19.30 10.06
N VAL A 603 -11.54 18.30 10.38
CA VAL A 603 -12.73 18.48 11.25
C VAL A 603 -12.34 18.96 12.64
N ALA A 604 -11.22 18.50 13.18
CA ALA A 604 -10.69 18.98 14.45
C ALA A 604 -10.35 20.48 14.45
N GLN A 605 -10.13 21.12 13.29
CA GLN A 605 -9.95 22.57 13.18
C GLN A 605 -11.27 23.36 13.31
N TYR A 606 -12.40 22.68 13.15
CA TYR A 606 -13.73 23.28 13.20
C TYR A 606 -14.50 22.92 14.47
N ALA A 607 -14.44 21.65 14.89
CA ALA A 607 -15.21 21.15 16.03
C ALA A 607 -14.47 20.04 16.78
N THR A 608 -14.71 19.95 18.08
CA THR A 608 -14.42 18.75 18.86
C THR A 608 -15.65 17.86 18.89
N ILE A 609 -15.48 16.57 18.60
CA ILE A 609 -16.56 15.57 18.60
C ILE A 609 -16.32 14.62 19.77
N ASP A 610 -17.28 14.55 20.69
CA ASP A 610 -17.25 13.64 21.85
C ASP A 610 -18.60 12.96 22.06
N ASP A 611 -18.77 12.29 23.21
CA ASP A 611 -19.99 11.55 23.57
C ASP A 611 -21.22 12.46 23.79
N LYS A 612 -21.03 13.79 23.84
CA LYS A 612 -22.09 14.79 24.02
C LYS A 612 -22.46 15.50 22.71
N GLY A 613 -21.77 15.21 21.62
CA GLY A 613 -22.09 15.68 20.27
C GLY A 613 -20.97 16.51 19.63
N VAL A 614 -21.35 17.31 18.64
CA VAL A 614 -20.42 18.20 17.91
C VAL A 614 -20.34 19.55 18.63
N HIS A 615 -19.15 19.88 19.12
CA HIS A 615 -18.87 21.16 19.77
C HIS A 615 -18.04 22.06 18.85
N VAL A 616 -18.71 23.01 18.19
CA VAL A 616 -18.08 23.92 17.23
C VAL A 616 -17.15 24.91 17.94
N LEU A 617 -15.89 24.98 17.52
CA LEU A 617 -14.87 25.84 18.11
C LEU A 617 -15.16 27.34 17.89
N GLY A 618 -15.72 27.68 16.73
CA GLY A 618 -16.17 29.04 16.39
C GLY A 618 -17.44 29.49 17.11
N GLY A 619 -18.05 28.63 17.94
CA GLY A 619 -19.25 28.93 18.73
C GLY A 619 -20.58 28.78 17.98
N TYR A 620 -20.58 28.89 16.65
CA TYR A 620 -21.78 28.76 15.81
C TYR A 620 -21.53 27.82 14.63
N PRO A 621 -22.52 26.98 14.23
CA PRO A 621 -22.39 26.13 13.06
C PRO A 621 -22.02 26.92 11.80
N GLY A 622 -21.08 26.39 11.03
CA GLY A 622 -20.63 27.00 9.77
C GLY A 622 -19.57 28.11 9.94
N ILE A 623 -19.09 28.38 11.16
CA ILE A 623 -18.07 29.39 11.44
C ILE A 623 -16.78 28.73 11.95
N LEU A 624 -15.64 29.11 11.36
CA LEU A 624 -14.32 28.72 11.83
C LEU A 624 -13.83 29.64 12.94
N TYR A 625 -13.05 29.08 13.88
CA TYR A 625 -12.38 29.88 14.91
C TYR A 625 -11.29 30.78 14.27
N PRO A 626 -11.04 32.00 14.75
CA PRO A 626 -9.98 32.87 14.20
C PRO A 626 -8.63 32.16 14.07
N PRO A 627 -7.83 32.45 13.02
CA PRO A 627 -7.88 33.64 12.17
C PRO A 627 -8.65 33.46 10.84
N TYR A 628 -9.40 32.37 10.65
CA TYR A 628 -10.00 32.06 9.36
C TYR A 628 -11.23 32.92 9.03
N TYR A 629 -11.40 33.22 7.75
CA TYR A 629 -12.50 34.02 7.23
C TYR A 629 -13.75 33.17 6.96
N TRP A 630 -14.90 33.84 6.87
CA TRP A 630 -16.20 33.19 6.68
C TRP A 630 -16.28 32.37 5.38
N TRP A 631 -15.72 32.89 4.29
CA TRP A 631 -15.69 32.20 3.00
C TRP A 631 -14.86 30.91 3.05
N GLN A 632 -13.79 30.88 3.87
CA GLN A 632 -12.95 29.70 4.04
C GLN A 632 -13.71 28.55 4.71
N ALA A 633 -14.66 28.87 5.59
CA ALA A 633 -15.55 27.86 6.15
C ALA A 633 -16.39 27.23 5.05
N GLY A 634 -17.02 28.03 4.17
CA GLY A 634 -17.77 27.53 3.02
C GLY A 634 -16.95 26.63 2.11
N ALA A 635 -15.69 27.02 1.88
CA ALA A 635 -14.74 26.24 1.11
C ALA A 635 -14.31 24.94 1.83
N MET A 636 -14.15 24.96 3.16
CA MET A 636 -13.86 23.78 3.98
C MET A 636 -15.01 22.76 3.91
N PHE A 637 -16.26 23.20 4.06
CA PHE A 637 -17.42 22.33 3.89
C PHE A 637 -17.49 21.75 2.48
N GLY A 638 -17.12 22.53 1.46
CA GLY A 638 -16.94 22.04 0.10
C GLY A 638 -15.91 20.90 -0.01
N THR A 639 -14.78 21.02 0.67
CA THR A 639 -13.74 19.97 0.70
C THR A 639 -14.19 18.72 1.47
N LEU A 640 -14.92 18.88 2.58
CA LEU A 640 -15.49 17.74 3.30
C LEU A 640 -16.58 17.03 2.50
N LEU A 641 -17.34 17.79 1.71
CA LEU A 641 -18.30 17.24 0.77
C LEU A 641 -17.62 16.46 -0.35
N ASP A 642 -16.52 16.98 -0.91
CA ASP A 642 -15.69 16.23 -1.87
C ASP A 642 -15.13 14.95 -1.23
N TYR A 643 -14.66 15.01 0.01
CA TYR A 643 -14.20 13.83 0.76
C TYR A 643 -15.29 12.76 0.84
N TRP A 644 -16.51 13.13 1.25
CA TRP A 644 -17.65 12.21 1.26
C TRP A 644 -17.94 11.68 -0.15
N HIS A 645 -17.95 12.53 -1.18
CA HIS A 645 -18.22 12.10 -2.55
C HIS A 645 -17.19 11.07 -3.06
N TYR A 646 -15.90 11.35 -2.88
CA TYR A 646 -14.79 10.53 -3.39
C TYR A 646 -14.46 9.30 -2.55
N THR A 647 -14.91 9.24 -1.29
CA THR A 647 -14.66 8.10 -0.40
C THR A 647 -15.95 7.36 -0.04
N GLY A 648 -17.08 8.02 0.04
CA GLY A 648 -18.31 7.46 0.60
C GLY A 648 -18.30 7.32 2.12
N ASP A 649 -17.36 7.97 2.83
CA ASP A 649 -17.40 8.09 4.29
C ASP A 649 -18.35 9.23 4.68
N ASP A 650 -19.46 8.87 5.32
CA ASP A 650 -20.58 9.75 5.68
C ASP A 650 -20.52 10.29 7.11
N GLN A 651 -19.44 10.03 7.85
CA GLN A 651 -19.31 10.35 9.27
C GLN A 651 -19.58 11.82 9.61
N TYR A 652 -19.32 12.73 8.67
CA TYR A 652 -19.43 14.18 8.87
C TYR A 652 -20.65 14.82 8.19
N ASN A 653 -21.51 14.05 7.54
CA ASN A 653 -22.57 14.58 6.69
C ASN A 653 -23.57 15.46 7.45
N ASP A 654 -23.99 15.06 8.66
CA ASP A 654 -24.92 15.88 9.44
C ASP A 654 -24.32 17.23 9.84
N MET A 655 -23.05 17.23 10.27
CA MET A 655 -22.32 18.45 10.61
C MET A 655 -22.15 19.37 9.38
N ILE A 656 -21.86 18.80 8.21
CA ILE A 656 -21.75 19.54 6.96
C ILE A 656 -23.10 20.18 6.61
N ARG A 657 -24.18 19.39 6.65
CA ARG A 657 -25.54 19.86 6.34
C ARG A 657 -25.98 20.98 7.26
N GLU A 658 -25.82 20.82 8.57
CA GLU A 658 -26.19 21.84 9.56
C GLU A 658 -25.38 23.12 9.39
N GLY A 659 -24.05 23.01 9.20
CA GLY A 659 -23.18 24.15 8.97
C GLY A 659 -23.56 24.96 7.73
N MET A 660 -23.93 24.27 6.65
CA MET A 660 -24.39 24.88 5.40
C MET A 660 -25.75 25.58 5.54
N ILE A 661 -26.75 24.93 6.15
CA ILE A 661 -28.09 25.52 6.35
C ILE A 661 -28.02 26.79 7.22
N HIS A 662 -27.11 26.80 8.21
CA HIS A 662 -26.94 27.95 9.09
C HIS A 662 -26.53 29.24 8.35
N GLN A 663 -25.96 29.13 7.15
CA GLN A 663 -25.47 30.28 6.38
C GLN A 663 -26.50 30.90 5.42
N PHE A 664 -27.74 30.41 5.37
CA PHE A 664 -28.71 30.91 4.39
C PHE A 664 -29.00 32.43 4.49
N GLY A 665 -28.73 33.05 5.64
CA GLY A 665 -28.95 34.48 5.85
C GLY A 665 -30.42 34.83 6.08
N GLU A 666 -30.70 36.02 6.60
CA GLU A 666 -32.06 36.48 6.90
C GLU A 666 -32.96 36.59 5.66
N HIS A 667 -32.34 36.79 4.48
CA HIS A 667 -33.01 36.99 3.21
C HIS A 667 -32.83 35.83 2.22
N LEU A 668 -32.31 34.68 2.67
CA LEU A 668 -32.04 33.51 1.82
C LEU A 668 -31.12 33.82 0.64
N ASP A 669 -30.12 34.64 0.89
CA ASP A 669 -29.19 35.21 -0.07
C ASP A 669 -27.74 34.78 0.15
N LEU A 670 -27.44 33.99 1.20
CA LEU A 670 -26.07 33.74 1.65
C LEU A 670 -25.34 35.05 1.99
N MET A 671 -26.06 36.01 2.57
CA MET A 671 -25.47 37.24 3.10
C MET A 671 -25.88 37.46 4.57
N PRO A 672 -25.42 36.60 5.50
CA PRO A 672 -25.81 36.74 6.90
C PRO A 672 -25.32 38.08 7.47
N SER A 673 -26.21 38.81 8.13
CA SER A 673 -25.95 40.19 8.59
C SER A 673 -24.69 40.33 9.46
N ASN A 674 -24.30 39.26 10.17
CA ASN A 674 -23.12 39.21 11.03
C ASN A 674 -21.78 39.19 10.26
N GLN A 675 -21.78 38.96 8.94
CA GLN A 675 -20.56 38.96 8.11
C GLN A 675 -20.32 40.25 7.32
N SER A 676 -21.27 41.19 7.33
CA SER A 676 -21.25 42.45 6.56
C SER A 676 -20.00 43.34 6.71
N LYS A 677 -19.14 43.09 7.71
CA LYS A 677 -17.87 43.80 7.91
C LYS A 677 -16.73 43.33 7.01
N ASN A 678 -16.82 42.14 6.42
CA ASN A 678 -15.78 41.55 5.57
C ASN A 678 -16.43 40.69 4.47
N GLU A 679 -17.47 41.19 3.81
CA GLU A 679 -18.28 40.40 2.87
C GLU A 679 -18.18 40.90 1.42
N GLY A 680 -17.56 40.07 0.59
CA GLY A 680 -17.40 40.24 -0.85
C GLY A 680 -18.29 39.31 -1.69
N ASN A 681 -18.34 39.59 -2.99
CA ASN A 681 -19.03 38.72 -3.94
C ASN A 681 -18.33 37.37 -4.06
N ASP A 682 -17.01 37.33 -3.92
CA ASP A 682 -16.24 36.09 -3.87
C ASP A 682 -16.51 35.29 -2.59
N ASP A 683 -16.69 35.94 -1.45
CA ASP A 683 -17.08 35.23 -0.22
C ASP A 683 -18.40 34.48 -0.41
N GLN A 684 -19.39 35.16 -0.99
CA GLN A 684 -20.69 34.60 -1.33
C GLN A 684 -20.57 33.46 -2.36
N VAL A 685 -19.65 33.56 -3.33
CA VAL A 685 -19.51 32.55 -4.38
C VAL A 685 -18.95 31.23 -3.87
N PHE A 686 -18.02 31.26 -2.92
CA PHE A 686 -17.45 30.02 -2.37
C PHE A 686 -18.49 29.19 -1.61
N TRP A 687 -19.43 29.83 -0.93
CA TRP A 687 -20.60 29.14 -0.37
C TRP A 687 -21.51 28.59 -1.46
N ALA A 688 -21.80 29.37 -2.50
CA ALA A 688 -22.62 28.92 -3.62
C ALA A 688 -22.00 27.70 -4.35
N PHE A 689 -20.68 27.65 -4.50
CA PHE A 689 -19.97 26.49 -5.07
C PHE A 689 -20.17 25.22 -4.25
N THR A 690 -20.18 25.35 -2.92
CA THR A 690 -20.46 24.23 -2.01
C THR A 690 -21.93 23.79 -2.11
N MET A 691 -22.88 24.73 -2.21
CA MET A 691 -24.30 24.41 -2.40
C MET A 691 -24.56 23.66 -3.71
N ILE A 692 -24.01 24.13 -4.84
CA ILE A 692 -24.24 23.44 -6.11
C ILE A 692 -23.48 22.11 -6.19
N ALA A 693 -22.34 21.96 -5.50
CA ALA A 693 -21.69 20.66 -5.36
C ALA A 693 -22.57 19.68 -4.58
N ALA A 694 -23.25 20.11 -3.52
CA ALA A 694 -24.17 19.28 -2.77
C ALA A 694 -25.34 18.80 -3.65
N ALA A 695 -25.91 19.69 -4.47
CA ALA A 695 -26.93 19.33 -5.44
C ALA A 695 -26.42 18.33 -6.49
N GLU A 696 -25.21 18.55 -7.01
CA GLU A 696 -24.57 17.72 -8.04
C GLU A 696 -24.09 16.37 -7.52
N TYR A 697 -23.75 16.23 -6.25
CA TYR A 697 -23.32 14.96 -5.66
C TYR A 697 -24.47 14.17 -5.02
N LYS A 698 -25.71 14.68 -5.07
CA LYS A 698 -26.88 14.14 -4.37
C LYS A 698 -26.66 14.02 -2.86
N PHE A 699 -26.05 15.04 -2.28
CA PHE A 699 -25.94 15.18 -0.85
C PHE A 699 -27.34 15.30 -0.23
N PRO A 700 -27.59 14.78 0.99
CA PRO A 700 -28.90 14.87 1.63
C PRO A 700 -29.45 16.29 1.60
N ASP A 701 -30.68 16.43 1.11
CA ASP A 701 -31.34 17.73 0.99
C ASP A 701 -31.67 18.33 2.37
N PRO A 702 -31.82 19.67 2.46
CA PRO A 702 -32.32 20.33 3.66
C PRO A 702 -33.72 19.85 4.03
N PRO A 703 -34.17 20.08 5.28
CA PRO A 703 -35.56 19.85 5.68
C PRO A 703 -36.55 20.59 4.76
N ASP A 704 -37.76 20.04 4.59
CA ASP A 704 -38.76 20.55 3.63
C ASP A 704 -39.19 22.01 3.86
N ASP A 705 -38.99 22.57 5.06
CA ASP A 705 -39.25 23.98 5.39
C ASP A 705 -38.10 24.94 4.99
N LYS A 706 -37.01 24.41 4.45
CA LYS A 706 -35.83 25.16 3.99
C LYS A 706 -35.67 25.05 2.48
N PRO A 707 -35.09 26.08 1.82
CA PRO A 707 -34.76 25.99 0.39
C PRO A 707 -33.77 24.86 0.11
N GLY A 708 -33.92 24.19 -1.03
CA GLY A 708 -32.93 23.22 -1.52
C GLY A 708 -31.59 23.87 -1.87
N TRP A 709 -30.54 23.06 -1.95
CA TRP A 709 -29.20 23.52 -2.32
C TRP A 709 -29.18 24.23 -3.67
N LEU A 710 -29.90 23.69 -4.66
CA LEU A 710 -30.04 24.31 -5.98
C LEU A 710 -30.70 25.71 -5.89
N ALA A 711 -31.75 25.86 -5.08
CA ALA A 711 -32.43 27.14 -4.88
C ALA A 711 -31.49 28.21 -4.30
N MET A 712 -30.67 27.84 -3.32
CA MET A 712 -29.69 28.76 -2.72
C MET A 712 -28.62 29.18 -3.73
N THR A 713 -28.15 28.28 -4.60
CA THR A 713 -27.24 28.66 -5.70
C THR A 713 -27.91 29.63 -6.68
N GLN A 714 -29.18 29.39 -7.05
CA GLN A 714 -29.93 30.30 -7.93
C GLN A 714 -30.10 31.69 -7.30
N SER A 715 -30.28 31.76 -5.98
CA SER A 715 -30.33 33.03 -5.23
C SER A 715 -29.08 33.88 -5.41
N VAL A 716 -27.89 33.29 -5.21
CA VAL A 716 -26.60 33.99 -5.39
C VAL A 716 -26.39 34.40 -6.85
N PHE A 717 -26.69 33.50 -7.79
CA PHE A 717 -26.58 33.80 -9.22
C PHE A 717 -27.45 35.02 -9.63
N ASN A 718 -28.68 35.10 -9.14
CA ASN A 718 -29.60 36.21 -9.45
C ASN A 718 -29.11 37.54 -8.88
N GLN A 719 -28.48 37.53 -7.71
CA GLN A 719 -27.85 38.72 -7.12
C GLN A 719 -26.67 39.19 -7.96
N PHE A 720 -25.81 38.25 -8.41
CA PHE A 720 -24.68 38.57 -9.27
C PHE A 720 -25.12 39.20 -10.60
N VAL A 721 -26.16 38.64 -11.23
CA VAL A 721 -26.76 39.22 -12.43
C VAL A 721 -27.25 40.65 -12.19
N THR A 722 -27.89 40.91 -11.04
CA THR A 722 -28.37 42.24 -10.66
C THR A 722 -27.21 43.24 -10.51
N ARG A 723 -26.16 42.86 -9.78
CA ARG A 723 -24.97 43.69 -9.57
C ARG A 723 -24.20 43.94 -10.86
N TYR A 724 -24.06 42.93 -11.71
CA TYR A 724 -23.45 43.07 -13.03
C TYR A 724 -24.21 44.08 -13.90
N ASN A 725 -25.54 43.97 -13.97
CA ASN A 725 -26.35 44.89 -14.77
C ASN A 725 -26.28 46.33 -14.25
N LYS A 726 -26.17 46.52 -12.94
CA LYS A 726 -25.92 47.85 -12.36
C LYS A 726 -24.62 48.46 -12.87
N GLU A 727 -23.52 47.70 -12.90
CA GLU A 727 -22.23 48.17 -13.40
C GLU A 727 -22.26 48.52 -14.89
N VAL A 728 -23.01 47.77 -15.69
CA VAL A 728 -23.28 48.11 -17.10
C VAL A 728 -24.05 49.42 -17.22
N ALA A 729 -25.11 49.60 -16.43
CA ALA A 729 -25.94 50.82 -16.45
C ALA A 729 -25.15 52.06 -16.00
N ASP A 730 -24.26 51.90 -15.01
CA ASP A 730 -23.39 52.97 -14.50
C ASP A 730 -22.20 53.27 -15.43
N GLY A 731 -22.00 52.49 -16.51
CA GLY A 731 -20.94 52.70 -17.50
C GLY A 731 -19.53 52.38 -16.99
N ILE A 732 -19.41 51.61 -15.89
CA ILE A 732 -18.15 51.33 -15.22
C ILE A 732 -17.52 50.06 -15.81
N CYS A 733 -16.45 50.22 -16.58
CA CYS A 733 -15.72 49.13 -17.22
C CYS A 733 -16.57 48.23 -18.15
N GLY A 734 -17.67 48.76 -18.69
CA GLY A 734 -18.57 48.03 -19.59
C GLY A 734 -19.30 46.82 -18.96
N GLY A 735 -19.20 46.64 -17.64
CA GLY A 735 -19.70 45.46 -16.94
C GLY A 735 -18.71 44.94 -15.90
N GLY A 736 -18.90 43.68 -15.50
CA GLY A 736 -18.11 43.00 -14.46
C GLY A 736 -18.48 43.47 -13.05
N MET A 737 -18.52 42.54 -12.12
CA MET A 737 -18.83 42.80 -10.70
C MET A 737 -17.58 43.23 -9.95
N ARG A 738 -17.79 44.05 -8.92
CA ARG A 738 -16.76 44.41 -7.93
C ARG A 738 -16.44 43.20 -7.06
N TRP A 739 -15.24 43.21 -6.49
CA TRP A 739 -14.85 42.27 -5.45
C TRP A 739 -15.78 42.42 -4.23
N GLN A 740 -15.86 43.61 -3.67
CA GLN A 740 -16.66 43.86 -2.47
C GLN A 740 -18.14 44.11 -2.78
N ILE A 741 -19.04 43.77 -1.85
CA ILE A 741 -20.49 44.06 -1.94
C ILE A 741 -20.83 45.45 -1.38
N TYR A 742 -20.15 45.87 -0.32
CA TYR A 742 -20.42 47.14 0.33
C TYR A 742 -19.35 48.19 0.06
N GLN A 743 -19.79 49.43 -0.17
CA GLN A 743 -18.92 50.55 -0.56
C GLN A 743 -17.89 50.98 0.49
N TRP A 744 -18.09 50.63 1.76
CA TRP A 744 -17.16 50.95 2.85
C TRP A 744 -16.03 49.93 3.01
N LEU A 745 -16.08 48.80 2.29
CA LEU A 745 -15.05 47.76 2.39
C LEU A 745 -13.83 48.10 1.54
N GLN A 746 -12.66 47.75 2.05
CA GLN A 746 -11.41 47.90 1.30
C GLN A 746 -11.42 46.99 0.07
N GLY A 747 -11.03 47.52 -1.09
CA GLY A 747 -11.12 46.81 -2.37
C GLY A 747 -12.44 47.02 -3.12
N TRP A 748 -13.33 47.91 -2.67
CA TRP A 748 -14.57 48.27 -3.40
C TRP A 748 -14.35 48.73 -4.85
N THR A 749 -13.21 49.35 -5.15
CA THR A 749 -12.85 49.79 -6.50
C THR A 749 -12.21 48.69 -7.36
N TYR A 750 -12.07 47.48 -6.84
CA TYR A 750 -11.42 46.36 -7.50
C TYR A 750 -12.46 45.39 -8.07
N LYS A 751 -12.19 44.81 -9.24
CA LYS A 751 -12.98 43.75 -9.88
C LYS A 751 -12.07 42.54 -10.04
N ASN A 752 -12.34 41.46 -9.31
CA ASN A 752 -11.48 40.28 -9.31
C ASN A 752 -12.06 39.11 -10.13
N THR A 753 -11.19 38.17 -10.46
CA THR A 753 -11.52 36.91 -11.15
C THR A 753 -12.39 36.03 -10.27
N ALA A 754 -12.19 36.02 -8.94
CA ALA A 754 -13.01 35.24 -8.03
C ALA A 754 -14.51 35.52 -8.19
N SER A 755 -14.90 36.81 -8.23
CA SER A 755 -16.30 37.22 -8.38
C SER A 755 -16.83 36.98 -9.80
N ASN A 756 -16.08 37.40 -10.82
CA ASN A 756 -16.52 37.38 -12.21
C ASN A 756 -16.42 35.99 -12.86
N GLY A 757 -15.31 35.30 -12.62
CA GLY A 757 -15.16 33.87 -12.90
C GLY A 757 -16.14 33.04 -12.08
N GLY A 758 -16.47 33.49 -10.86
CA GLY A 758 -17.57 32.96 -10.05
C GLY A 758 -18.90 32.94 -10.77
N LEU A 759 -19.33 34.08 -11.33
CA LEU A 759 -20.54 34.16 -12.15
C LEU A 759 -20.49 33.26 -13.39
N PHE A 760 -19.35 33.22 -14.09
CA PHE A 760 -19.12 32.31 -15.22
C PHE A 760 -19.30 30.85 -14.82
N HIS A 761 -18.60 30.42 -13.78
CA HIS A 761 -18.57 29.05 -13.32
C HIS A 761 -19.93 28.59 -12.76
N LEU A 762 -20.59 29.42 -11.94
CA LEU A 762 -21.94 29.13 -11.45
C LEU A 762 -22.96 29.06 -12.59
N GLY A 763 -22.90 29.99 -13.55
CA GLY A 763 -23.77 29.96 -14.73
C GLY A 763 -23.61 28.68 -15.54
N ALA A 764 -22.37 28.24 -15.76
CA ALA A 764 -22.07 27.00 -16.49
C ALA A 764 -22.63 25.76 -15.76
N ARG A 765 -22.45 25.69 -14.43
CA ARG A 765 -22.97 24.59 -13.60
C ARG A 765 -24.49 24.58 -13.53
N LEU A 766 -25.12 25.75 -13.33
CA LEU A 766 -26.58 25.88 -13.34
C LEU A 766 -27.17 25.51 -14.70
N ALA A 767 -26.53 25.91 -15.81
CA ALA A 767 -26.94 25.48 -17.15
C ALA A 767 -26.86 23.95 -17.27
N MET A 768 -25.76 23.34 -16.83
CA MET A 768 -25.58 21.90 -16.86
C MET A 768 -26.57 21.14 -15.99
N TYR A 769 -26.87 21.65 -14.79
CA TYR A 769 -27.80 21.03 -13.86
C TYR A 769 -29.24 21.15 -14.33
N THR A 770 -29.67 22.36 -14.71
CA THR A 770 -31.08 22.67 -15.00
C THR A 770 -31.47 22.53 -16.46
N LYS A 771 -30.49 22.47 -17.37
CA LYS A 771 -30.68 22.54 -18.83
C LYS A 771 -31.36 23.82 -19.31
N ASN A 772 -31.15 24.93 -18.60
CA ASN A 772 -31.69 26.24 -18.95
C ASN A 772 -30.62 27.13 -19.60
N ASP A 773 -30.82 27.46 -20.87
CA ASP A 773 -29.93 28.30 -21.68
C ASP A 773 -29.69 29.70 -21.10
N THR A 774 -30.60 30.20 -20.26
CA THR A 774 -30.44 31.52 -19.64
C THR A 774 -29.16 31.58 -18.81
N TYR A 775 -28.85 30.50 -18.07
CA TYR A 775 -27.62 30.43 -17.29
C TYR A 775 -26.38 30.33 -18.18
N ALA A 776 -26.45 29.57 -19.28
CA ALA A 776 -25.35 29.45 -20.24
C ALA A 776 -25.01 30.79 -20.92
N LYS A 777 -26.03 31.58 -21.29
CA LYS A 777 -25.85 32.92 -21.87
C LYS A 777 -25.16 33.88 -20.90
N TRP A 778 -25.50 33.80 -19.62
CA TRP A 778 -24.85 34.61 -18.59
C TRP A 778 -23.43 34.14 -18.30
N ALA A 779 -23.18 32.83 -18.32
CA ALA A 779 -21.84 32.27 -18.22
C ALA A 779 -20.96 32.81 -19.35
N GLU A 780 -21.44 32.73 -20.59
CA GLU A 780 -20.75 33.26 -21.75
C GLU A 780 -20.53 34.77 -21.67
N LYS A 781 -21.53 35.55 -21.24
CA LYS A 781 -21.40 37.00 -21.04
C LYS A 781 -20.32 37.37 -20.01
N ALA A 782 -20.23 36.62 -18.90
CA ALA A 782 -19.20 36.84 -17.89
C ALA A 782 -17.80 36.47 -18.41
N PHE A 783 -17.69 35.36 -19.13
CA PHE A 783 -16.45 34.91 -19.77
C PHE A 783 -15.96 35.90 -20.83
N ASP A 784 -16.85 36.38 -21.69
CA ASP A 784 -16.53 37.30 -22.77
C ASP A 784 -16.07 38.65 -22.21
N TRP A 785 -16.73 39.19 -21.17
CA TRP A 785 -16.28 40.40 -20.50
C TRP A 785 -14.85 40.26 -19.93
N MET A 786 -14.55 39.13 -19.28
CA MET A 786 -13.19 38.89 -18.78
C MET A 786 -12.17 38.76 -19.92
N SER A 787 -12.55 38.11 -21.03
CA SER A 787 -11.72 37.92 -22.23
C SER A 787 -11.44 39.21 -23.01
N GLU A 788 -12.33 40.19 -22.90
CA GLU A 788 -12.16 41.55 -23.45
C GLU A 788 -11.42 42.49 -22.48
N SER A 789 -11.23 42.06 -21.23
CA SER A 789 -10.51 42.80 -20.21
C SER A 789 -9.04 42.34 -20.09
N PRO A 790 -8.17 43.11 -19.41
CA PRO A 790 -6.81 42.69 -19.13
C PRO A 790 -6.71 41.43 -18.27
N ILE A 791 -7.80 40.96 -17.62
CA ILE A 791 -7.82 39.80 -16.73
C ILE A 791 -7.46 38.50 -17.48
N LEU A 792 -7.96 38.35 -18.72
CA LEU A 792 -7.72 37.19 -19.58
C LEU A 792 -7.08 37.66 -20.90
N PRO A 793 -5.75 37.76 -20.99
CA PRO A 793 -5.06 38.27 -22.18
C PRO A 793 -5.11 37.33 -23.40
N GLY A 794 -5.76 36.16 -23.29
CA GLY A 794 -6.01 35.23 -24.41
C GLY A 794 -5.01 34.08 -24.56
N ASP A 795 -3.90 34.07 -23.83
CA ASP A 795 -2.85 33.03 -23.89
C ASP A 795 -3.00 31.92 -22.83
N GLY A 796 -4.19 31.82 -22.22
CA GLY A 796 -4.48 30.93 -21.10
C GLY A 796 -4.04 31.44 -19.73
N GLN A 797 -3.39 32.62 -19.65
CA GLN A 797 -3.11 33.27 -18.38
C GLN A 797 -4.41 33.76 -17.73
N VAL A 798 -4.50 33.57 -16.41
CA VAL A 798 -5.57 34.11 -15.58
C VAL A 798 -4.93 35.02 -14.53
N TYR A 799 -5.29 36.30 -14.56
CA TYR A 799 -4.83 37.31 -13.61
C TYR A 799 -5.84 37.52 -12.48
N ASP A 800 -5.43 38.20 -11.41
CA ASP A 800 -6.25 38.30 -10.20
C ASP A 800 -7.44 39.24 -10.38
N GLY A 801 -7.24 40.38 -11.05
CA GLY A 801 -8.29 41.36 -11.22
C GLY A 801 -7.80 42.68 -11.78
N THR A 802 -8.68 43.67 -11.82
CA THR A 802 -8.43 45.01 -12.35
C THR A 802 -9.14 46.08 -11.51
N ALA A 803 -8.63 47.30 -11.50
CA ALA A 803 -9.19 48.40 -10.73
C ALA A 803 -9.91 49.43 -11.60
N ILE A 804 -11.08 49.89 -11.14
CA ILE A 804 -11.87 50.95 -11.81
C ILE A 804 -11.18 52.32 -11.75
N THR A 805 -10.16 52.46 -10.91
CA THR A 805 -9.37 53.69 -10.73
C THR A 805 -8.25 53.86 -11.76
N THR A 806 -8.04 52.88 -12.64
CA THR A 806 -7.08 52.98 -13.76
C THR A 806 -7.57 53.98 -14.81
N ASN A 807 -6.68 54.43 -15.71
CA ASN A 807 -7.02 55.40 -16.76
C ASN A 807 -6.61 54.92 -18.18
N PRO A 808 -7.57 54.56 -19.05
CA PRO A 808 -9.02 54.39 -18.78
C PRO A 808 -9.34 53.29 -17.74
N PRO A 809 -10.54 53.29 -17.13
CA PRO A 809 -10.94 52.31 -16.12
C PRO A 809 -10.83 50.86 -16.58
N CYS A 810 -10.44 49.98 -15.65
CA CYS A 810 -10.17 48.57 -15.85
C CYS A 810 -9.14 48.24 -16.96
N LYS A 811 -8.11 49.07 -17.14
CA LYS A 811 -7.09 48.89 -18.18
C LYS A 811 -5.86 48.09 -17.74
N ASP A 812 -5.54 48.07 -16.46
CA ASP A 812 -4.39 47.33 -15.92
C ASP A 812 -4.87 46.18 -15.02
N ALA A 813 -4.18 45.04 -15.07
CA ALA A 813 -4.48 43.88 -14.21
C ALA A 813 -3.38 43.63 -13.17
N ASP A 814 -3.79 43.16 -11.98
CA ASP A 814 -2.88 42.51 -11.04
C ASP A 814 -2.50 41.14 -11.60
N GLN A 815 -1.24 40.99 -11.98
CA GLN A 815 -0.76 39.80 -12.69
C GLN A 815 -0.42 38.62 -11.77
N THR A 816 -0.76 38.70 -10.48
CA THR A 816 -0.45 37.65 -9.51
C THR A 816 -1.20 36.35 -9.86
N PRO A 817 -0.49 35.25 -10.15
CA PRO A 817 -1.10 34.05 -10.72
C PRO A 817 -1.55 33.07 -9.64
N TRP A 818 -2.65 33.35 -8.95
CA TRP A 818 -3.16 32.44 -7.91
C TRP A 818 -3.78 31.16 -8.49
N THR A 819 -3.52 29.99 -7.88
CA THR A 819 -3.99 28.70 -8.41
C THR A 819 -5.51 28.61 -8.51
N TYR A 820 -6.23 29.19 -7.55
CA TYR A 820 -7.69 29.13 -7.50
C TYR A 820 -8.34 29.85 -8.68
N ASN A 821 -7.75 30.95 -9.18
CA ASN A 821 -8.25 31.68 -10.35
C ASN A 821 -8.26 30.78 -11.60
N TYR A 822 -7.20 29.99 -11.79
CA TYR A 822 -7.14 29.00 -12.88
C TYR A 822 -8.22 27.93 -12.70
N GLY A 823 -8.38 27.41 -11.49
CA GLY A 823 -9.35 26.37 -11.21
C GLY A 823 -10.81 26.81 -11.48
N ILE A 824 -11.18 28.07 -11.14
CA ILE A 824 -12.50 28.64 -11.46
C ILE A 824 -12.75 28.63 -12.97
N MET A 825 -11.77 29.10 -13.75
CA MET A 825 -11.88 29.21 -15.20
C MET A 825 -11.89 27.83 -15.88
N ILE A 826 -11.07 26.90 -15.39
CA ILE A 826 -11.00 25.51 -15.87
C ILE A 826 -12.35 24.82 -15.68
N ALA A 827 -12.92 24.84 -14.48
CA ALA A 827 -14.20 24.17 -14.24
C ALA A 827 -15.33 24.81 -15.06
N GLY A 828 -15.45 26.15 -15.07
CA GLY A 828 -16.46 26.82 -15.90
C GLY A 828 -16.37 26.44 -17.38
N ALA A 829 -15.16 26.41 -17.95
CA ALA A 829 -14.94 26.00 -19.33
C ALA A 829 -15.26 24.51 -19.56
N ALA A 830 -14.96 23.62 -18.61
CA ALA A 830 -15.29 22.20 -18.70
C ALA A 830 -16.81 21.94 -18.67
N TYR A 831 -17.55 22.61 -17.79
CA TYR A 831 -19.02 22.53 -17.77
C TYR A 831 -19.62 23.10 -19.07
N MET A 832 -19.12 24.23 -19.59
CA MET A 832 -19.59 24.77 -20.87
C MET A 832 -19.22 23.88 -22.06
N TYR A 833 -18.04 23.27 -22.07
CA TYR A 833 -17.66 22.26 -23.06
C TYR A 833 -18.65 21.10 -23.07
N ASN A 834 -19.00 20.56 -21.90
CA ASN A 834 -19.99 19.50 -21.78
C ASN A 834 -21.38 19.96 -22.23
N TYR A 835 -21.84 21.12 -21.74
CA TYR A 835 -23.16 21.68 -22.06
C TYR A 835 -23.38 21.90 -23.55
N THR A 836 -22.34 22.38 -24.24
CA THR A 836 -22.37 22.71 -25.66
C THR A 836 -22.00 21.52 -26.56
N ASN A 837 -21.94 20.30 -26.01
CA ASN A 837 -21.57 19.09 -26.73
C ASN A 837 -20.22 19.19 -27.44
N GLY A 838 -19.23 19.78 -26.76
CA GLY A 838 -17.84 19.82 -27.21
C GLY A 838 -17.47 20.99 -28.12
N ALA A 839 -18.14 22.14 -27.98
CA ALA A 839 -17.86 23.29 -28.85
C ALA A 839 -16.39 23.76 -28.74
N GLU A 840 -15.80 24.10 -29.89
CA GLU A 840 -14.35 24.38 -30.01
C GLU A 840 -13.90 25.56 -29.15
N LYS A 841 -14.72 26.60 -28.99
CA LYS A 841 -14.45 27.76 -28.10
C LYS A 841 -14.04 27.28 -26.71
N TRP A 842 -14.82 26.37 -26.14
CA TRP A 842 -14.59 25.85 -24.78
C TRP A 842 -13.47 24.83 -24.74
N ARG A 843 -13.31 24.01 -25.80
CA ARG A 843 -12.16 23.09 -25.91
C ARG A 843 -10.84 23.84 -25.89
N VAL A 844 -10.72 24.92 -26.68
CA VAL A 844 -9.52 25.75 -26.78
C VAL A 844 -9.26 26.49 -25.47
N ALA A 845 -10.28 27.13 -24.89
CA ALA A 845 -10.15 27.83 -23.61
C ALA A 845 -9.68 26.88 -22.49
N LEU A 846 -10.35 25.73 -22.35
CA LEU A 846 -10.00 24.71 -21.36
C LEU A 846 -8.57 24.18 -21.54
N THR A 847 -8.19 23.86 -22.77
CA THR A 847 -6.81 23.41 -23.08
C THR A 847 -5.78 24.46 -22.69
N ASN A 848 -6.02 25.73 -23.04
CA ASN A 848 -5.10 26.82 -22.74
C ASN A 848 -4.95 27.03 -21.22
N PHE A 849 -6.05 27.02 -20.47
CA PHE A 849 -6.00 27.16 -19.02
C PHE A 849 -5.25 25.99 -18.36
N ILE A 850 -5.54 24.73 -18.74
CA ILE A 850 -4.85 23.55 -18.19
C ILE A 850 -3.35 23.60 -18.51
N ASN A 851 -2.97 23.95 -19.74
CA ASN A 851 -1.55 24.05 -20.11
C ASN A 851 -0.84 25.11 -19.26
N LYS A 852 -1.48 26.26 -19.02
CA LYS A 852 -0.90 27.34 -18.22
C LYS A 852 -0.74 26.99 -16.73
N THR A 853 -1.45 25.97 -16.23
CA THR A 853 -1.23 25.46 -14.85
C THR A 853 0.15 24.84 -14.65
N GLU A 854 0.90 24.50 -15.71
CA GLU A 854 2.27 23.97 -15.62
C GLU A 854 3.19 24.83 -14.74
N ARG A 855 2.94 26.15 -14.69
CA ARG A 855 3.66 27.07 -13.81
C ARG A 855 3.62 26.70 -12.33
N PHE A 856 2.58 25.98 -11.90
CA PHE A 856 2.38 25.52 -10.53
C PHE A 856 3.06 24.18 -10.23
N TYR A 857 3.75 23.60 -11.21
CA TYR A 857 4.47 22.33 -11.09
C TYR A 857 5.92 22.48 -11.58
N PRO A 858 6.71 23.39 -10.98
CA PRO A 858 8.03 23.69 -11.50
C PRO A 858 8.99 22.51 -11.24
N GLU A 859 9.88 22.24 -12.18
CA GLU A 859 10.87 21.14 -12.07
C GLU A 859 11.74 21.25 -10.81
N GLN A 860 12.06 22.47 -10.38
CA GLN A 860 12.84 22.74 -9.16
C GLN A 860 12.17 22.23 -7.87
N PHE A 861 10.85 22.04 -7.89
CA PHE A 861 10.05 21.46 -6.80
C PHE A 861 9.57 20.05 -7.15
N ASN A 862 10.36 19.35 -7.97
CA ASN A 862 10.07 17.99 -8.45
C ASN A 862 8.72 17.87 -9.18
N GLY A 863 8.21 18.93 -9.79
CA GLY A 863 6.93 18.89 -10.50
C GLY A 863 5.71 18.72 -9.58
N VAL A 864 5.83 19.06 -8.29
CA VAL A 864 4.73 19.02 -7.31
C VAL A 864 3.99 20.36 -7.29
N MET A 865 2.66 20.31 -7.10
CA MET A 865 1.83 21.51 -7.02
C MET A 865 2.25 22.44 -5.86
N TYR A 866 2.51 23.71 -6.16
CA TYR A 866 2.86 24.74 -5.17
C TYR A 866 2.12 26.07 -5.42
N GLU A 867 1.94 26.86 -4.37
CA GLU A 867 1.50 28.26 -4.43
C GLU A 867 2.68 29.24 -4.45
N ILE A 868 2.53 30.36 -5.16
CA ILE A 868 3.63 31.31 -5.38
C ILE A 868 4.16 31.96 -4.09
N CYS A 869 3.34 32.01 -3.04
CA CYS A 869 3.70 32.53 -1.72
C CYS A 869 4.54 31.53 -0.88
N GLU A 870 4.50 30.22 -1.19
CA GLU A 870 5.10 29.17 -0.37
C GLU A 870 6.62 29.28 -0.26
N PRO A 871 7.40 29.49 -1.35
CA PRO A 871 8.86 29.47 -1.27
C PRO A 871 9.43 30.60 -0.42
N LYS A 872 8.69 31.71 -0.27
CA LYS A 872 9.06 32.84 0.57
C LYS A 872 8.44 32.78 1.96
N GLU A 873 7.62 31.76 2.22
CA GLU A 873 6.85 31.58 3.45
C GLU A 873 5.91 32.75 3.79
N LEU A 874 5.41 33.44 2.76
CA LEU A 874 4.58 34.64 2.89
C LEU A 874 3.07 34.35 2.77
N CYS A 875 2.66 33.09 2.63
CA CYS A 875 1.25 32.74 2.58
C CYS A 875 0.55 33.14 3.87
N ASP A 876 -0.57 33.83 3.75
CA ASP A 876 -1.53 34.06 4.82
C ASP A 876 -2.60 32.96 4.86
N ALA A 877 -3.56 33.09 5.77
CA ALA A 877 -4.61 32.10 5.98
C ALA A 877 -5.40 31.81 4.69
N ASP A 878 -5.60 32.81 3.83
CA ASP A 878 -6.32 32.64 2.56
C ASP A 878 -5.51 31.77 1.61
N GLN A 879 -4.28 32.19 1.35
CA GLN A 879 -3.41 31.62 0.32
C GLN A 879 -3.01 30.16 0.63
N GLU A 880 -3.02 29.76 1.91
CA GLU A 880 -2.78 28.37 2.32
C GLU A 880 -3.81 27.35 1.76
N SER A 881 -4.98 27.82 1.35
CA SER A 881 -6.06 26.96 0.84
C SER A 881 -6.18 26.92 -0.69
N PHE A 882 -5.51 27.82 -1.42
CA PHE A 882 -5.79 28.07 -2.83
C PHE A 882 -5.57 26.83 -3.74
N LYS A 883 -4.50 26.06 -3.48
CA LYS A 883 -4.21 24.82 -4.22
C LYS A 883 -5.31 23.77 -4.09
N ALA A 884 -6.04 23.75 -2.97
CA ALA A 884 -7.16 22.81 -2.78
C ALA A 884 -8.21 22.98 -3.89
N TYR A 885 -8.47 24.23 -4.28
CA TYR A 885 -9.50 24.57 -5.25
C TYR A 885 -9.09 24.20 -6.67
N LEU A 886 -7.81 24.43 -7.01
CA LEU A 886 -7.27 23.96 -8.29
C LEU A 886 -7.36 22.43 -8.41
N ALA A 887 -6.96 21.69 -7.36
CA ALA A 887 -7.05 20.22 -7.33
C ALA A 887 -8.49 19.73 -7.54
N ARG A 888 -9.44 20.31 -6.79
CA ARG A 888 -10.87 20.02 -6.88
C ARG A 888 -11.40 20.15 -8.30
N TRP A 889 -11.13 21.30 -8.93
CA TRP A 889 -11.73 21.67 -10.20
C TRP A 889 -11.02 21.03 -11.41
N LEU A 890 -9.73 20.71 -11.28
CA LEU A 890 -9.05 19.82 -12.21
C LEU A 890 -9.70 18.43 -12.23
N ALA A 891 -10.03 17.87 -11.07
CA ALA A 891 -10.69 16.57 -10.97
C ALA A 891 -12.09 16.57 -11.62
N VAL A 892 -12.94 17.54 -11.31
CA VAL A 892 -14.26 17.67 -11.95
C VAL A 892 -14.14 17.85 -13.47
N SER A 893 -13.09 18.52 -13.95
CA SER A 893 -12.86 18.70 -15.39
C SER A 893 -12.56 17.40 -16.12
N ILE A 894 -11.96 16.41 -15.45
CA ILE A 894 -11.77 15.06 -16.01
C ILE A 894 -13.14 14.44 -16.35
N GLN A 895 -14.13 14.60 -15.47
CA GLN A 895 -15.48 14.06 -15.67
C GLN A 895 -16.30 14.88 -16.68
N MET A 896 -16.17 16.20 -16.68
CA MET A 896 -16.92 17.09 -17.58
C MET A 896 -16.34 17.15 -18.99
N ALA A 897 -15.03 16.98 -19.14
CA ALA A 897 -14.31 17.03 -20.41
C ALA A 897 -13.28 15.89 -20.47
N PRO A 898 -13.69 14.65 -20.76
CA PRO A 898 -12.83 13.46 -20.66
C PRO A 898 -11.51 13.50 -21.44
N PHE A 899 -11.41 14.31 -22.50
CA PHE A 899 -10.17 14.50 -23.25
C PHE A 899 -9.02 15.10 -22.41
N THR A 900 -9.36 15.72 -21.27
CA THR A 900 -8.39 16.32 -20.35
C THR A 900 -7.79 15.33 -19.36
N HIS A 901 -8.31 14.10 -19.28
CA HIS A 901 -7.90 13.07 -18.32
C HIS A 901 -6.38 12.89 -18.28
N ASP A 902 -5.76 12.64 -19.43
CA ASP A 902 -4.32 12.36 -19.54
C ASP A 902 -3.44 13.60 -19.30
N MET A 903 -4.02 14.80 -19.42
CA MET A 903 -3.32 16.06 -19.11
C MET A 903 -3.29 16.32 -17.61
N ILE A 904 -4.31 15.87 -16.88
CA ILE A 904 -4.57 16.26 -15.48
C ILE A 904 -4.13 15.17 -14.50
N LEU A 905 -4.59 13.93 -14.68
CA LEU A 905 -4.48 12.88 -13.67
C LEU A 905 -3.03 12.57 -13.25
N PRO A 906 -2.03 12.52 -14.15
CA PRO A 906 -0.64 12.30 -13.75
C PRO A 906 -0.11 13.35 -12.77
N ARG A 907 -0.49 14.63 -12.96
CA ARG A 907 -0.05 15.75 -12.11
C ARG A 907 -0.68 15.68 -10.71
N LEU A 908 -1.97 15.31 -10.65
CA LEU A 908 -2.68 15.12 -9.39
C LEU A 908 -2.11 13.95 -8.59
N LYS A 909 -1.87 12.79 -9.24
CA LYS A 909 -1.25 11.61 -8.61
C LYS A 909 0.10 11.94 -7.98
N HIS A 910 0.97 12.59 -8.75
CA HIS A 910 2.31 12.96 -8.28
C HIS A 910 2.25 13.90 -7.07
N SER A 911 1.38 14.92 -7.11
CA SER A 911 1.23 15.87 -6.00
C SER A 911 0.57 15.25 -4.77
N ALA A 912 -0.36 14.31 -4.94
CA ALA A 912 -1.03 13.62 -3.84
C ALA A 912 -0.08 12.74 -3.03
N VAL A 913 0.85 12.05 -3.69
CA VAL A 913 1.89 11.27 -3.02
C VAL A 913 2.78 12.18 -2.17
N ALA A 914 3.22 13.30 -2.74
CA ALA A 914 4.02 14.29 -2.04
C ALA A 914 3.26 14.90 -0.84
N ALA A 915 1.99 15.24 -1.02
CA ALA A 915 1.13 15.75 0.06
C ALA A 915 1.02 14.76 1.22
N ALA A 916 0.73 13.48 0.92
CA ALA A 916 0.58 12.43 1.92
C ALA A 916 1.84 12.21 2.76
N GLN A 917 3.03 12.41 2.18
CA GLN A 917 4.31 12.30 2.88
C GLN A 917 4.53 13.42 3.92
N THR A 918 3.79 14.52 3.85
CA THR A 918 3.85 15.61 4.84
C THR A 918 2.92 15.41 6.03
N CYS A 919 2.02 14.41 5.98
CA CYS A 919 0.96 14.16 6.97
C CYS A 919 1.42 13.38 8.20
N GLU A 920 2.54 13.81 8.79
CA GLU A 920 3.14 13.22 9.99
C GLU A 920 3.20 14.20 11.18
N GLY A 921 2.55 15.37 11.04
CA GLY A 921 2.54 16.40 12.06
C GLY A 921 1.74 16.03 13.31
N PRO A 922 2.00 16.73 14.44
CA PRO A 922 1.39 16.43 15.73
C PRO A 922 -0.12 16.70 15.74
N SER A 923 -0.85 16.01 16.63
CA SER A 923 -2.28 16.24 16.82
C SER A 923 -2.60 17.66 17.27
N GLN A 924 -3.58 18.28 16.63
CA GLN A 924 -4.24 19.50 17.11
C GLN A 924 -5.72 19.23 17.39
N HIS A 925 -6.27 19.81 18.47
CA HIS A 925 -7.69 19.75 18.82
C HIS A 925 -8.31 18.32 18.77
N ASN A 926 -7.53 17.30 19.15
CA ASN A 926 -7.91 15.87 19.13
C ASN A 926 -8.09 15.21 17.75
N GLY A 927 -7.55 15.80 16.68
CA GLY A 927 -7.60 15.21 15.33
C GLY A 927 -6.66 14.01 15.09
N GLY A 928 -5.69 13.77 15.97
CA GLY A 928 -4.70 12.69 15.86
C GLY A 928 -3.38 13.12 15.20
N ASN A 929 -2.32 12.30 15.30
CA ASN A 929 -0.97 12.65 14.82
C ASN A 929 -0.80 12.47 13.30
N HIS A 930 -1.59 13.20 12.50
CA HIS A 930 -1.57 13.14 11.04
C HIS A 930 -1.75 14.53 10.40
N GLN A 931 -1.22 15.57 11.04
CA GLN A 931 -1.30 16.91 10.48
C GLN A 931 -0.43 17.05 9.24
N CYS A 932 -1.03 17.46 8.12
CA CYS A 932 -0.34 17.67 6.85
C CYS A 932 0.29 19.06 6.77
N GLY A 933 1.46 19.12 6.14
CA GLY A 933 2.20 20.36 5.87
C GLY A 933 1.73 21.07 4.61
N MET A 934 2.13 22.32 4.44
CA MET A 934 1.78 23.12 3.26
C MET A 934 2.71 22.84 2.07
N ARG A 935 4.02 22.70 2.34
CA ARG A 935 5.08 22.60 1.32
C ARG A 935 5.40 21.16 0.97
N TRP A 936 4.70 20.63 -0.02
CA TRP A 936 4.82 19.23 -0.45
C TRP A 936 6.14 18.86 -1.14
N TYR A 937 6.92 19.86 -1.57
CA TYR A 937 8.25 19.66 -2.13
C TYR A 937 9.33 19.47 -1.04
N GLN A 938 8.96 19.52 0.24
CA GLN A 938 9.82 19.19 1.37
C GLN A 938 9.46 17.81 1.93
N THR A 939 10.43 17.16 2.58
CA THR A 939 10.20 15.87 3.24
C THR A 939 9.64 16.08 4.64
N GLY A 940 8.51 15.47 4.93
CA GLY A 940 7.91 15.46 6.27
C GLY A 940 7.04 16.68 6.57
N PHE A 941 6.59 16.78 7.82
CA PHE A 941 5.76 17.90 8.27
C PHE A 941 6.60 19.19 8.39
N ASP A 942 6.17 20.26 7.72
CA ASP A 942 6.93 21.51 7.58
C ASP A 942 6.68 22.53 8.70
N GLY A 943 5.95 22.11 9.75
CA GLY A 943 5.56 22.97 10.86
C GLY A 943 4.34 23.85 10.60
N LYS A 944 3.83 23.89 9.36
CA LYS A 944 2.65 24.67 8.97
C LYS A 944 1.45 23.76 8.77
N GLY A 945 0.54 23.77 9.72
CA GLY A 945 -0.74 23.10 9.60
C GLY A 945 -1.89 23.98 10.08
N GLY A 946 -3.12 23.56 9.80
CA GLY A 946 -4.32 24.38 9.98
C GLY A 946 -5.36 24.02 8.92
N VAL A 947 -6.41 24.84 8.79
CA VAL A 947 -7.51 24.59 7.85
C VAL A 947 -6.99 24.53 6.41
N GLY A 948 -6.20 25.51 5.97
CA GLY A 948 -5.64 25.55 4.60
C GLY A 948 -4.81 24.32 4.24
N PRO A 949 -3.73 23.99 4.98
CA PRO A 949 -2.89 22.83 4.67
C PRO A 949 -3.66 21.51 4.72
N GLN A 950 -4.61 21.35 5.67
CA GLN A 950 -5.43 20.14 5.73
C GLN A 950 -6.42 20.05 4.57
N MET A 951 -7.07 21.15 4.17
CA MET A 951 -7.95 21.18 3.00
C MET A 951 -7.20 20.80 1.73
N THR A 952 -6.03 21.41 1.53
CA THR A 952 -5.20 21.21 0.35
C THR A 952 -4.72 19.76 0.25
N ALA A 953 -4.28 19.15 1.35
CA ALA A 953 -3.90 17.73 1.39
C ALA A 953 -5.11 16.78 1.22
N LEU A 954 -6.23 17.06 1.90
CA LEU A 954 -7.42 16.21 1.81
C LEU A 954 -7.99 16.19 0.39
N ASN A 955 -8.05 17.36 -0.26
CA ASN A 955 -8.63 17.47 -1.60
C ASN A 955 -7.76 16.71 -2.62
N ILE A 956 -6.45 16.98 -2.67
CA ILE A 956 -5.55 16.33 -3.66
C ILE A 956 -5.50 14.80 -3.49
N ILE A 957 -5.65 14.29 -2.26
CA ILE A 957 -5.67 12.84 -1.98
C ILE A 957 -7.04 12.25 -2.37
N SER A 958 -8.14 12.91 -2.01
CA SER A 958 -9.50 12.41 -2.26
C SER A 958 -9.81 12.33 -3.75
N VAL A 959 -9.42 13.35 -4.53
CA VAL A 959 -9.72 13.43 -5.97
C VAL A 959 -9.05 12.33 -6.81
N LEU A 960 -8.10 11.56 -6.26
CA LEU A 960 -7.54 10.40 -6.95
C LEU A 960 -8.58 9.30 -7.22
N ASN A 961 -9.74 9.34 -6.57
CA ASN A 961 -10.86 8.44 -6.84
C ASN A 961 -11.84 8.97 -7.92
N VAL A 962 -11.48 10.01 -8.68
CA VAL A 962 -12.36 10.64 -9.68
C VAL A 962 -12.97 9.69 -10.71
N ASP A 963 -12.23 8.68 -11.16
CA ASP A 963 -12.73 7.69 -12.15
C ASP A 963 -13.69 6.67 -11.54
N ARG A 964 -13.81 6.66 -10.21
CA ARG A 964 -14.49 5.61 -9.47
C ARG A 964 -15.78 6.08 -8.82
N VAL A 965 -16.13 7.36 -8.99
CA VAL A 965 -17.36 7.97 -8.52
C VAL A 965 -18.20 8.49 -9.68
N PRO A 966 -19.53 8.57 -9.54
CA PRO A 966 -20.37 9.11 -10.59
C PRO A 966 -20.02 10.57 -10.93
N PRO A 967 -20.15 10.99 -12.20
CA PRO A 967 -20.02 12.40 -12.55
C PRO A 967 -21.15 13.24 -11.92
N PRO A 968 -20.96 14.57 -11.81
CA PRO A 968 -21.99 15.53 -11.37
C PRO A 968 -23.38 15.25 -11.96
N TYR A 969 -24.35 15.08 -11.06
CA TYR A 969 -25.76 14.88 -11.41
C TYR A 969 -26.39 16.18 -11.91
N SER A 970 -27.38 16.03 -12.78
CA SER A 970 -28.27 17.08 -13.30
C SER A 970 -29.72 16.70 -13.01
N SER A 971 -30.66 17.59 -13.27
CA SER A 971 -32.10 17.30 -13.18
C SER A 971 -32.51 16.08 -14.01
N ASN A 972 -31.83 15.83 -15.14
CA ASN A 972 -32.13 14.72 -16.04
C ASN A 972 -31.35 13.44 -15.73
N THR A 973 -30.29 13.51 -14.93
CA THR A 973 -29.46 12.34 -14.58
C THR A 973 -29.71 11.86 -13.14
N GLY A 974 -30.66 12.46 -12.43
CA GLY A 974 -31.14 11.99 -11.12
C GLY A 974 -30.78 12.87 -9.93
N GLY A 975 -30.44 14.15 -10.15
CA GLY A 975 -30.31 15.16 -9.09
C GLY A 975 -31.65 15.40 -8.39
N THR A 976 -31.63 15.58 -7.06
CA THR A 976 -32.84 15.64 -6.22
C THR A 976 -33.16 17.02 -5.67
N SER A 977 -32.17 17.93 -5.66
CA SER A 977 -32.29 19.20 -4.96
C SER A 977 -33.24 20.16 -5.66
N GLN A 978 -34.22 20.66 -4.91
CA GLN A 978 -35.27 21.53 -5.45
C GLN A 978 -34.73 22.94 -5.76
N GLY A 979 -35.07 23.45 -6.93
CA GLY A 979 -34.71 24.80 -7.37
C GLY A 979 -35.80 25.83 -7.11
N ASN A 980 -35.40 27.10 -7.05
CA ASN A 980 -36.28 28.26 -7.09
C ASN A 980 -35.63 29.35 -7.97
N PRO A 981 -35.95 29.41 -9.27
CA PRO A 981 -35.36 30.38 -10.19
C PRO A 981 -35.63 31.85 -9.83
N GLY A 982 -36.65 32.13 -8.98
CA GLY A 982 -37.02 33.47 -8.55
C GLY A 982 -36.37 33.92 -7.24
N LEU A 983 -35.68 33.03 -6.51
CA LEU A 983 -35.05 33.37 -5.24
C LEU A 983 -33.92 34.38 -5.46
N GLY A 984 -33.71 35.29 -4.50
CA GLY A 984 -32.63 36.28 -4.55
C GLY A 984 -32.87 37.49 -5.46
N ILE A 985 -33.96 37.54 -6.25
CA ILE A 985 -34.33 38.70 -7.07
C ILE A 985 -34.68 39.91 -6.17
N GLY A 986 -34.15 41.10 -6.47
CA GLY A 986 -34.40 42.34 -5.72
C GLY A 986 -33.19 43.28 -5.71
N ASN A 987 -33.31 44.44 -5.07
CA ASN A 987 -32.21 45.41 -4.92
C ASN A 987 -31.47 45.18 -3.59
N ASP A 988 -30.13 45.18 -3.61
CA ASP A 988 -29.30 45.06 -2.41
C ASP A 988 -29.50 46.24 -1.42
N GLN A 989 -29.97 47.40 -1.90
CA GLN A 989 -30.28 48.55 -1.03
C GLN A 989 -31.35 48.23 0.02
N ASP A 990 -32.31 47.36 -0.32
CA ASP A 990 -33.38 46.93 0.60
C ASP A 990 -32.88 45.88 1.63
N ARG A 991 -31.62 45.44 1.49
CA ARG A 991 -30.96 44.39 2.28
C ARG A 991 -29.76 44.90 3.06
N LEU A 992 -29.51 46.22 3.06
CA LEU A 992 -28.43 46.82 3.84
C LEU A 992 -28.68 46.57 5.34
N PRO A 993 -27.64 46.20 6.12
CA PRO A 993 -27.78 46.04 7.56
C PRO A 993 -28.30 47.34 8.19
N VAL A 994 -29.43 47.26 8.89
CA VAL A 994 -30.02 48.41 9.58
C VAL A 994 -29.17 48.71 10.82
N PHE A 995 -28.25 49.67 10.70
CA PHE A 995 -27.38 50.09 11.80
C PHE A 995 -28.06 51.02 12.81
N GLU A 996 -29.25 51.55 12.49
CA GLU A 996 -29.95 52.51 13.34
C GLU A 996 -30.93 51.79 14.28
N LYS A 997 -30.53 51.62 15.56
CA LYS A 997 -31.51 51.72 16.64
C LYS A 997 -31.67 53.20 16.99
N ASP A 998 -32.91 53.64 17.19
CA ASP A 998 -33.20 54.99 17.67
C ASP A 998 -32.34 55.32 18.90
N ILE A 999 -31.59 56.43 18.84
CA ILE A 999 -30.73 56.87 19.93
C ILE A 999 -31.59 57.11 21.18
N THR A 1000 -31.43 56.27 22.19
CA THR A 1000 -32.24 56.37 23.41
C THR A 1000 -31.77 57.51 24.30
N THR A 1001 -32.63 57.95 25.22
CA THR A 1001 -32.26 58.94 26.25
C THR A 1001 -31.10 58.44 27.12
N ALA A 1002 -30.99 57.11 27.32
CA ALA A 1002 -29.89 56.50 28.04
C ALA A 1002 -28.56 56.61 27.26
N ASP A 1003 -28.58 56.43 25.94
CA ASP A 1003 -27.39 56.58 25.09
C ASP A 1003 -26.89 58.03 25.09
N LYS A 1004 -27.80 59.00 25.02
CA LYS A 1004 -27.47 60.43 25.12
C LYS A 1004 -26.87 60.79 26.49
N ALA A 1005 -27.42 60.23 27.57
CA ALA A 1005 -26.89 60.43 28.92
C ALA A 1005 -25.49 59.79 29.08
N GLY A 1006 -25.30 58.57 28.59
CA GLY A 1006 -24.01 57.88 28.61
C GLY A 1006 -22.94 58.63 27.81
N ALA A 1007 -23.28 59.11 26.61
CA ALA A 1007 -22.39 59.92 25.79
C ALA A 1007 -22.01 61.24 26.48
N ALA A 1008 -22.96 61.92 27.14
CA ALA A 1008 -22.69 63.13 27.90
C ALA A 1008 -21.73 62.86 29.08
N ILE A 1009 -21.92 61.77 29.83
CA ILE A 1009 -21.05 61.38 30.94
C ILE A 1009 -19.62 61.10 30.45
N ILE A 1010 -19.47 60.31 29.38
CA ILE A 1010 -18.15 60.00 28.79
C ILE A 1010 -17.48 61.28 28.29
N THR A 1011 -18.24 62.19 27.67
CA THR A 1011 -17.71 63.48 27.20
C THR A 1011 -17.23 64.34 28.37
N ILE A 1012 -17.99 64.42 29.47
CA ILE A 1012 -17.60 65.14 30.68
C ILE A 1012 -16.34 64.52 31.29
N MET A 1013 -16.25 63.18 31.36
CA MET A 1013 -15.07 62.48 31.87
C MET A 1013 -13.83 62.74 31.02
N MET A 1014 -13.96 62.68 29.69
CA MET A 1014 -12.88 63.00 28.75
C MET A 1014 -12.42 64.45 28.92
N VAL A 1015 -13.35 65.40 28.97
CA VAL A 1015 -13.02 66.83 29.20
C VAL A 1015 -12.34 67.03 30.55
N ALA A 1016 -12.82 66.37 31.61
CA ALA A 1016 -12.21 66.43 32.94
C ALA A 1016 -10.80 65.80 32.98
N LEU A 1017 -10.59 64.67 32.31
CA LEU A 1017 -9.29 64.03 32.16
C LEU A 1017 -8.32 64.90 31.36
N THR A 1018 -8.79 65.50 30.27
CA THR A 1018 -7.95 66.34 29.39
C THR A 1018 -7.60 67.66 30.08
N ALA A 1019 -8.57 68.29 30.74
CA ALA A 1019 -8.36 69.50 31.53
C ALA A 1019 -7.51 69.24 32.78
N GLY A 1020 -7.73 68.11 33.46
CA GLY A 1020 -6.93 67.69 34.62
C GLY A 1020 -5.49 67.33 34.22
N GLY A 1021 -5.31 66.66 33.09
CA GLY A 1021 -3.99 66.40 32.51
C GLY A 1021 -3.28 67.69 32.09
N ALA A 1022 -3.99 68.63 31.47
CA ALA A 1022 -3.45 69.94 31.14
C ALA A 1022 -3.08 70.75 32.40
N TRP A 1023 -3.91 70.71 33.45
CA TRP A 1023 -3.62 71.35 34.74
C TRP A 1023 -2.38 70.76 35.40
N PHE A 1024 -2.26 69.43 35.46
CA PHE A 1024 -1.09 68.71 35.99
C PHE A 1024 0.20 68.97 35.19
N MET A 1025 0.10 69.31 33.91
CA MET A 1025 1.27 69.70 33.11
C MET A 1025 1.65 71.18 33.26
N ILE A 1026 0.76 72.03 33.78
CA ILE A 1026 0.99 73.48 33.94
C ILE A 1026 1.41 73.84 35.39
N PHE A 1027 0.90 73.12 36.39
CA PHE A 1027 1.18 73.31 37.82
C PHE A 1027 1.82 72.05 38.41
#